data_AF-A0AA90SPX8-F1
#
_entry.id   AF-A0AA90SPX8-F1
#
_cell.length_a   1.000
_cell.length_b   1.000
_cell.length_c   1.000
_cell.angle_alpha   90.00
_cell.angle_beta   90.00
_cell.angle_gamma   90.00
#
_symmetry.space_group_name_H-M   'P 1'
#
loop_
_entity.id
_entity.type
_entity.pdbx_description
1 polymer ?
#
loop_
_entity_poly.entity_id
_entity_poly.type
_entity_poly.pdbx_seq_one_letter_code
_entity_poly.pdbx_strand_id
1 'polypeptide(L)'
;MTNNNDSSRVFAVLVSSLTGSDLFYNGLQKANESFLKAIIRYSQFHEIHFFIRDSWLAPIRKQWQPYIDEFADQRSIHFININLLPSYLKRYEYEVFHKGDPYISDLADLRKMCAKTPFVITGRAHTLSTDSNLSKTRDLVLSPLTKSDAVLCSTQAQKEVMEKLLKLAEERLTAQTGASVCYPGQLRMLPLGIEGDAKKLLSKSQAREQLGYQPEPCVLLCVSRFSPTDKMDLHPLLLVANDLLEERHVTNFLLVLAGNGDAGGEYIQSLLRQAYELNLEGLIRFELTIDDERKHLLYQAADIFISLADNVQESFGLAPLEAMNYSLPVILSEWNGYRELINHGHSGFLIKTLSTDHDHLSRPLTIVEPEHSLLIEAQGTAIDLQSVTNTIEQLVNDEGLRLTIGETAKKRVLELFHWPNLIKQYHTIVDSLNQSGHHLSSAKDSCGGLPLQQTFRHYSSHILDDNDHLETTDRGVRILLLDEKGFHFRDIHYLLEEYTVRDLILFCINGISVRDIKQKFCSKNNLTFVLLWMCKYQLLVHSKDKPYRNTIKQSAWRVRDNPAVNQQLINMLKGIEPQRALYLSPVFGWISTQIASAVSLIELSDGALINSLLKSYIVFFDEKLQQAIDWFGQERGLSNYDMIIAQLERESGFAVLPKLYPNWFRLGKKMALNTCREINRMCLRLAQDLPDINSCYEKLWGSSACAITDVSLPTGSDFFSVAILTFDNGKKLVYKARDVRIDHRIVNSSKTGDQSIVEIVNQWLDGFPGLGSHCIMPRCDKHRGELLHYGYAEYLDRSNADHILTEQQATDYYSKIGVTAGLALMLGLADLHHMNFISLGDTPYLIDLEKAFQHGVFRLFEQELANPKTAFIRGITGSSFEKIGIPDLWQCFHANRYRLYSTALNGQGQSVEILPIRNNIIQVGDRHSLDDTLPTLPGKYSDEVVKGFKKVLTAICEHQEQWSTLLDGCEQMQVRFQPLINYSEMRQKLNNIHVFRGFQSFSHNRLKRYFHRVAIHLCVIGQEVQKWHEKKWQEPIADLSLSMASEWLSGKDPLFVMHPGKPEIYIRTGSGELKRALGSDDYFSVNSIKIAKELSLKIASDDTLRTQFIDSYTIMLKEWMTQNLTPGHDLPEEIRQQLLE
;
A
#
# COMPACT_ATOMS: atom_id res chain seq x y z
N MET A 1 80.67 -38.39 -13.43
CA MET A 1 80.40 -36.97 -13.09
C MET A 1 78.89 -36.76 -13.22
N THR A 2 78.23 -36.47 -12.10
CA THR A 2 76.79 -36.18 -12.03
C THR A 2 76.56 -34.71 -12.33
N ASN A 3 75.95 -34.38 -13.47
CA ASN A 3 75.44 -33.03 -13.72
C ASN A 3 74.05 -32.90 -13.09
N ASN A 4 74.02 -32.40 -11.85
CA ASN A 4 72.81 -31.79 -11.31
C ASN A 4 72.48 -30.55 -12.16
N ASN A 5 71.32 -30.56 -12.80
CA ASN A 5 70.63 -29.35 -13.26
C ASN A 5 69.23 -29.34 -12.62
N ASP A 6 69.20 -29.37 -11.28
CA ASP A 6 68.03 -28.91 -10.52
C ASP A 6 68.01 -27.37 -10.63
N SER A 7 67.44 -26.86 -11.72
CA SER A 7 67.13 -25.43 -11.83
C SER A 7 65.97 -25.12 -10.89
N SER A 8 66.23 -24.34 -9.85
CA SER A 8 65.24 -23.94 -8.85
C SER A 8 64.01 -23.32 -9.52
N ARG A 9 62.84 -23.97 -9.37
CA ARG A 9 61.55 -23.53 -9.91
C ARG A 9 61.04 -22.30 -9.15
N VAL A 10 61.37 -21.10 -9.63
CA VAL A 10 60.98 -19.81 -9.01
C VAL A 10 59.67 -19.29 -9.59
N PHE A 11 58.64 -19.15 -8.74
CA PHE A 11 57.39 -18.47 -9.05
C PHE A 11 57.43 -17.04 -8.54
N ALA A 12 56.96 -16.08 -9.33
CA ALA A 12 56.71 -14.72 -8.88
C ALA A 12 55.24 -14.32 -9.07
N VAL A 13 54.75 -13.39 -8.26
CA VAL A 13 53.45 -12.74 -8.46
C VAL A 13 53.52 -11.24 -8.21
N LEU A 14 52.87 -10.49 -9.10
CA LEU A 14 52.54 -9.08 -8.90
C LEU A 14 51.16 -8.98 -8.25
N VAL A 15 51.11 -8.52 -6.99
CA VAL A 15 49.86 -8.51 -6.22
C VAL A 15 49.09 -7.21 -6.47
N SER A 16 48.18 -7.24 -7.45
CA SER A 16 47.50 -6.04 -7.98
C SER A 16 46.25 -5.57 -7.21
N SER A 17 45.75 -6.33 -6.22
CA SER A 17 44.47 -6.00 -5.54
C SER A 17 44.37 -6.45 -4.06
N LEU A 18 45.22 -5.92 -3.18
CA LEU A 18 45.06 -6.04 -1.72
C LEU A 18 44.91 -4.65 -1.09
N THR A 19 43.71 -4.07 -1.17
CA THR A 19 43.40 -2.80 -0.51
C THR A 19 43.47 -2.95 1.01
N GLY A 20 44.46 -2.30 1.64
CA GLY A 20 44.70 -2.35 3.08
C GLY A 20 43.71 -1.55 3.95
N SER A 21 42.42 -1.59 3.62
CA SER A 21 41.33 -1.14 4.50
C SER A 21 40.37 -2.29 4.73
N ASP A 22 40.14 -2.65 6.00
CA ASP A 22 39.26 -3.74 6.44
C ASP A 22 37.75 -3.42 6.23
N LEU A 23 37.42 -2.53 5.29
CA LEU A 23 36.11 -1.90 5.11
C LEU A 23 35.43 -2.27 3.78
N PHE A 24 36.10 -2.95 2.84
CA PHE A 24 35.53 -3.29 1.53
C PHE A 24 35.77 -4.75 1.11
N TYR A 25 34.71 -5.57 1.17
CA TYR A 25 34.68 -6.93 0.62
C TYR A 25 34.69 -6.89 -0.93
N ASN A 26 35.72 -7.50 -1.55
CA ASN A 26 35.86 -7.57 -3.01
C ASN A 26 36.03 -9.03 -3.50
N GLY A 27 35.23 -9.45 -4.49
CA GLY A 27 35.29 -10.80 -5.07
C GLY A 27 36.62 -11.11 -5.77
N LEU A 28 37.23 -10.12 -6.43
CA LEU A 28 38.56 -10.24 -7.06
C LEU A 28 39.64 -10.54 -6.02
N GLN A 29 39.56 -9.89 -4.86
CA GLN A 29 40.48 -10.08 -3.75
C GLN A 29 40.39 -11.50 -3.20
N LYS A 30 39.18 -11.99 -2.90
CA LYS A 30 38.95 -13.37 -2.39
C LYS A 30 39.41 -14.44 -3.40
N ALA A 31 39.19 -14.23 -4.70
CA ALA A 31 39.62 -15.15 -5.76
C ALA A 31 41.15 -15.17 -5.97
N ASN A 32 41.82 -14.02 -5.86
CA ASN A 32 43.28 -13.95 -5.92
C ASN A 32 43.95 -14.51 -4.66
N GLU A 33 43.42 -14.20 -3.48
CA GLU A 33 43.92 -14.73 -2.20
C GLU A 33 43.83 -16.26 -2.14
N SER A 34 42.67 -16.83 -2.48
CA SER A 34 42.47 -18.28 -2.49
C SER A 34 43.39 -19.00 -3.50
N PHE A 35 43.60 -18.42 -4.69
CA PHE A 35 44.56 -18.96 -5.66
C PHE A 35 46.01 -18.94 -5.11
N LEU A 36 46.45 -17.84 -4.51
CA LEU A 36 47.82 -17.72 -4.00
C LEU A 36 48.08 -18.60 -2.76
N LYS A 37 47.09 -18.72 -1.87
CA LYS A 37 47.10 -19.71 -0.78
C LYS A 37 47.18 -21.16 -1.31
N ALA A 38 46.48 -21.45 -2.40
CA ALA A 38 46.56 -22.75 -3.07
C ALA A 38 47.91 -22.98 -3.78
N ILE A 39 48.57 -21.94 -4.31
CA ILE A 39 49.95 -22.03 -4.82
C ILE A 39 50.93 -22.37 -3.69
N ILE A 40 50.87 -21.68 -2.55
CA ILE A 40 51.72 -21.97 -1.37
C ILE A 40 51.56 -23.44 -0.96
N ARG A 41 50.31 -23.91 -0.84
CA ARG A 41 50.00 -25.23 -0.27
C ARG A 41 50.17 -26.42 -1.24
N TYR A 42 49.87 -26.26 -2.52
CA TYR A 42 49.72 -27.39 -3.46
C TYR A 42 50.65 -27.36 -4.69
N SER A 43 51.40 -26.28 -4.95
CA SER A 43 52.27 -26.21 -6.13
C SER A 43 53.61 -26.97 -5.95
N GLN A 44 54.48 -26.96 -6.95
CA GLN A 44 55.83 -27.54 -6.92
C GLN A 44 56.97 -26.49 -6.95
N PHE A 45 56.66 -25.20 -6.74
CA PHE A 45 57.67 -24.14 -6.75
C PHE A 45 58.47 -24.14 -5.44
N HIS A 46 59.81 -24.16 -5.54
CA HIS A 46 60.72 -24.18 -4.38
C HIS A 46 61.00 -22.78 -3.82
N GLU A 47 60.81 -21.74 -4.63
CA GLU A 47 61.00 -20.33 -4.25
C GLU A 47 59.84 -19.49 -4.79
N ILE A 48 59.25 -18.64 -3.94
CA ILE A 48 58.01 -17.90 -4.22
C ILE A 48 58.20 -16.43 -3.87
N HIS A 49 58.16 -15.56 -4.89
CA HIS A 49 58.36 -14.11 -4.77
C HIS A 49 57.04 -13.33 -4.87
N PHE A 50 56.60 -12.74 -3.76
CA PHE A 50 55.44 -11.86 -3.70
C PHE A 50 55.89 -10.39 -3.81
N PHE A 51 55.61 -9.73 -4.93
CA PHE A 51 55.88 -8.30 -5.11
C PHE A 51 54.68 -7.46 -4.67
N ILE A 52 54.87 -6.69 -3.60
CA ILE A 52 53.81 -6.00 -2.84
C ILE A 52 54.17 -4.52 -2.62
N ARG A 53 53.18 -3.62 -2.62
CA ARG A 53 53.37 -2.21 -2.24
C ARG A 53 53.81 -2.08 -0.77
N ASP A 54 54.69 -1.13 -0.50
CA ASP A 54 55.30 -0.94 0.84
C ASP A 54 54.26 -0.81 1.96
N SER A 55 53.20 -0.04 1.69
CA SER A 55 52.03 0.16 2.56
C SER A 55 51.30 -1.12 3.00
N TRP A 56 51.48 -2.23 2.27
CA TRP A 56 50.76 -3.48 2.50
C TRP A 56 51.68 -4.63 2.95
N LEU A 57 53.00 -4.44 2.88
CA LEU A 57 53.99 -5.49 3.13
C LEU A 57 53.93 -6.01 4.58
N ALA A 58 53.84 -5.11 5.57
CA ALA A 58 53.72 -5.50 6.98
C ALA A 58 52.33 -6.10 7.34
N PRO A 59 51.18 -5.51 6.94
CA PRO A 59 49.87 -6.12 7.14
C PRO A 59 49.73 -7.53 6.56
N ILE A 60 50.07 -7.72 5.28
CA ILE A 60 49.92 -9.02 4.59
C ILE A 60 50.85 -10.06 5.21
N ARG A 61 52.11 -9.71 5.49
CA ARG A 61 53.03 -10.63 6.16
C ARG A 61 52.48 -11.09 7.51
N LYS A 62 51.93 -10.18 8.32
CA LYS A 62 51.29 -10.53 9.61
C LYS A 62 50.07 -11.43 9.42
N GLN A 63 49.19 -11.10 8.46
CA GLN A 63 47.96 -11.85 8.18
C GLN A 63 48.24 -13.27 7.66
N TRP A 64 49.26 -13.43 6.82
CA TRP A 64 49.56 -14.71 6.16
C TRP A 64 50.58 -15.57 6.92
N GLN A 65 51.28 -15.03 7.94
CA GLN A 65 52.28 -15.77 8.71
C GLN A 65 51.77 -17.13 9.22
N PRO A 66 50.57 -17.26 9.84
CA PRO A 66 50.10 -18.57 10.33
C PRO A 66 49.88 -19.59 9.21
N TYR A 67 49.41 -19.15 8.04
CA TYR A 67 49.20 -20.02 6.87
C TYR A 67 50.53 -20.41 6.20
N ILE A 68 51.53 -19.54 6.27
CA ILE A 68 52.89 -19.83 5.80
C ILE A 68 53.56 -20.84 6.73
N ASP A 69 53.47 -20.64 8.04
CA ASP A 69 54.03 -21.55 9.05
C ASP A 69 53.41 -22.95 8.98
N GLU A 70 52.15 -23.08 8.52
CA GLU A 70 51.46 -24.37 8.34
C GLU A 70 51.84 -25.10 7.03
N PHE A 71 52.21 -24.38 5.96
CA PHE A 71 52.29 -24.95 4.60
C PHE A 71 53.59 -24.69 3.84
N ALA A 72 54.57 -23.96 4.40
CA ALA A 72 55.78 -23.53 3.69
C ALA A 72 57.07 -24.32 3.99
N ASP A 73 57.05 -25.36 4.84
CA ASP A 73 58.22 -26.13 5.33
C ASP A 73 59.22 -26.64 4.27
N GLN A 74 58.85 -26.63 2.99
CA GLN A 74 59.67 -27.11 1.87
C GLN A 74 60.02 -26.01 0.84
N ARG A 75 59.78 -24.72 1.16
CA ARG A 75 59.81 -23.62 0.18
C ARG A 75 60.30 -22.30 0.77
N SER A 76 61.08 -21.55 -0.01
CA SER A 76 61.51 -20.20 0.34
C SER A 76 60.47 -19.17 -0.10
N ILE A 77 59.81 -18.51 0.85
CA ILE A 77 58.79 -17.48 0.57
C ILE A 77 59.33 -16.08 0.87
N HIS A 78 59.32 -15.21 -0.14
CA HIS A 78 59.86 -13.86 -0.07
C HIS A 78 58.78 -12.80 -0.34
N PHE A 79 58.49 -11.97 0.66
CA PHE A 79 57.72 -10.74 0.50
C PHE A 79 58.65 -9.59 0.16
N ILE A 80 58.54 -9.07 -1.06
CA ILE A 80 59.48 -8.11 -1.66
C ILE A 80 58.72 -6.82 -1.97
N ASN A 81 59.28 -5.67 -1.57
CA ASN A 81 58.73 -4.37 -1.96
C ASN A 81 58.77 -4.22 -3.49
N ILE A 82 57.63 -3.91 -4.10
CA ILE A 82 57.44 -3.73 -5.53
C ILE A 82 58.43 -2.76 -6.19
N ASN A 83 58.95 -1.76 -5.48
CA ASN A 83 59.96 -0.82 -5.98
C ASN A 83 61.29 -1.51 -6.32
N LEU A 84 61.55 -2.69 -5.75
CA LEU A 84 62.73 -3.51 -6.05
C LEU A 84 62.55 -4.39 -7.30
N LEU A 85 61.32 -4.53 -7.84
CA LEU A 85 60.99 -5.41 -8.96
C LEU A 85 61.96 -5.26 -10.15
N PRO A 86 62.29 -4.06 -10.67
CA PRO A 86 63.24 -3.91 -11.78
C PRO A 86 64.65 -4.47 -11.49
N SER A 87 65.08 -4.44 -10.22
CA SER A 87 66.38 -4.97 -9.79
C SER A 87 66.35 -6.49 -9.62
N TYR A 88 65.21 -7.03 -9.16
CA TYR A 88 65.00 -8.48 -9.06
C TYR A 88 64.88 -9.13 -10.45
N LEU A 89 64.20 -8.49 -11.40
CA LEU A 89 64.13 -8.97 -12.80
C LEU A 89 65.51 -9.07 -13.47
N LYS A 90 66.46 -8.19 -13.10
CA LYS A 90 67.86 -8.23 -13.58
C LYS A 90 68.74 -9.29 -12.92
N ARG A 91 68.32 -9.86 -11.79
CA ARG A 91 69.14 -10.74 -10.93
C ARG A 91 68.66 -12.19 -10.92
N TYR A 92 67.35 -12.42 -10.89
CA TYR A 92 66.72 -13.73 -10.77
C TYR A 92 66.20 -14.22 -12.12
N GLU A 93 66.18 -15.55 -12.27
CA GLU A 93 65.57 -16.23 -13.41
C GLU A 93 64.28 -16.85 -12.91
N TYR A 94 63.16 -16.46 -13.53
CA TYR A 94 61.82 -16.90 -13.13
C TYR A 94 61.31 -17.98 -14.07
N GLU A 95 60.60 -18.96 -13.54
CA GLU A 95 59.92 -19.95 -14.38
C GLU A 95 58.55 -19.44 -14.83
N VAL A 96 57.84 -18.76 -13.94
CA VAL A 96 56.57 -18.09 -14.23
C VAL A 96 56.37 -16.86 -13.36
N PHE A 97 55.82 -15.80 -13.95
CA PHE A 97 55.42 -14.57 -13.27
C PHE A 97 53.91 -14.36 -13.44
N HIS A 98 53.16 -14.44 -12.34
CA HIS A 98 51.71 -14.34 -12.32
C HIS A 98 51.21 -12.91 -12.05
N LYS A 99 50.04 -12.56 -12.59
CA LYS A 99 49.26 -11.36 -12.27
C LYS A 99 47.81 -11.76 -11.96
N GLY A 100 47.25 -11.20 -10.89
CA GLY A 100 45.89 -11.50 -10.43
C GLY A 100 44.75 -10.95 -11.30
N ASP A 101 45.05 -10.49 -12.51
CA ASP A 101 44.11 -9.94 -13.48
C ASP A 101 44.59 -10.29 -14.91
N PRO A 102 43.73 -10.21 -15.95
CA PRO A 102 44.07 -10.73 -17.28
C PRO A 102 44.94 -9.76 -18.10
N TYR A 103 45.13 -8.51 -17.66
CA TYR A 103 45.74 -7.44 -18.44
C TYR A 103 47.26 -7.39 -18.17
N ILE A 104 47.97 -8.39 -18.67
CA ILE A 104 49.40 -8.64 -18.40
C ILE A 104 50.39 -7.78 -19.21
N SER A 105 49.93 -6.82 -20.01
CA SER A 105 50.77 -5.93 -20.85
C SER A 105 51.88 -5.24 -20.05
N ASP A 106 51.56 -4.61 -18.92
CA ASP A 106 52.53 -3.90 -18.07
C ASP A 106 53.70 -4.80 -17.63
N LEU A 107 53.39 -6.06 -17.32
CA LEU A 107 54.37 -7.05 -16.87
C LEU A 107 55.22 -7.57 -18.03
N ALA A 108 54.65 -7.63 -19.24
CA ALA A 108 55.38 -7.95 -20.46
C ALA A 108 56.37 -6.84 -20.84
N ASP A 109 55.96 -5.57 -20.73
CA ASP A 109 56.84 -4.43 -20.91
C ASP A 109 57.96 -4.39 -19.86
N LEU A 110 57.64 -4.60 -18.57
CA LEU A 110 58.64 -4.72 -17.52
C LEU A 110 59.62 -5.87 -17.75
N ARG A 111 59.15 -7.04 -18.22
CA ARG A 111 60.02 -8.16 -18.64
C ARG A 111 60.95 -7.73 -19.76
N LYS A 112 60.44 -7.10 -20.82
CA LYS A 112 61.24 -6.61 -21.96
C LYS A 112 62.26 -5.54 -21.57
N MET A 113 61.94 -4.70 -20.59
CA MET A 113 62.82 -3.61 -20.12
C MET A 113 63.88 -4.05 -19.11
N CYS A 114 63.59 -5.06 -18.28
CA CYS A 114 64.38 -5.33 -17.06
C CYS A 114 64.79 -6.79 -16.86
N ALA A 115 64.25 -7.77 -17.59
CA ALA A 115 64.55 -9.18 -17.32
C ALA A 115 65.94 -9.60 -17.80
N LYS A 116 66.65 -10.39 -16.96
CA LYS A 116 67.93 -11.04 -17.32
C LYS A 116 67.74 -12.11 -18.41
N THR A 117 66.70 -12.92 -18.26
CA THR A 117 66.26 -13.97 -19.18
C THR A 117 64.74 -13.87 -19.37
N PRO A 118 64.19 -14.27 -20.54
CA PRO A 118 62.74 -14.31 -20.72
C PRO A 118 62.11 -15.41 -19.85
N PHE A 119 60.95 -15.11 -19.28
CA PHE A 119 60.15 -16.00 -18.44
C PHE A 119 58.67 -15.95 -18.85
N VAL A 120 57.92 -17.02 -18.56
CA VAL A 120 56.47 -17.13 -18.81
C VAL A 120 55.70 -16.13 -17.95
N ILE A 121 54.74 -15.42 -18.54
CA ILE A 121 53.78 -14.57 -17.83
C ILE A 121 52.40 -15.21 -17.87
N THR A 122 51.73 -15.27 -16.71
CA THR A 122 50.32 -15.71 -16.63
C THR A 122 49.42 -14.65 -15.98
N GLY A 123 48.28 -14.36 -16.60
CA GLY A 123 47.24 -13.48 -16.03
C GLY A 123 45.96 -14.26 -15.72
N ARG A 124 45.16 -13.88 -14.72
CA ARG A 124 43.86 -14.52 -14.45
C ARG A 124 42.68 -13.66 -14.88
N ALA A 125 41.82 -14.21 -15.75
CA ALA A 125 40.55 -13.59 -16.10
C ALA A 125 39.53 -13.78 -14.96
N HIS A 126 38.94 -12.66 -14.52
CA HIS A 126 37.85 -12.62 -13.54
C HIS A 126 36.62 -11.97 -14.18
N THR A 127 36.56 -10.64 -14.22
CA THR A 127 35.57 -9.90 -15.02
C THR A 127 36.20 -9.46 -16.33
N LEU A 128 35.71 -9.98 -17.47
CA LEU A 128 36.16 -9.59 -18.82
C LEU A 128 35.28 -8.53 -19.48
N SER A 129 34.07 -8.30 -18.97
CA SER A 129 33.12 -7.30 -19.48
C SER A 129 33.52 -5.85 -19.22
N THR A 130 34.52 -5.61 -18.36
CA THR A 130 34.99 -4.27 -17.94
C THR A 130 35.96 -3.59 -18.92
N ASP A 131 36.23 -4.20 -20.08
CA ASP A 131 37.05 -3.60 -21.16
C ASP A 131 36.28 -3.57 -22.49
N SER A 132 35.07 -3.04 -22.44
CA SER A 132 34.12 -2.99 -23.55
C SER A 132 34.56 -2.16 -24.76
N ASN A 133 35.47 -1.19 -24.58
CA ASN A 133 36.11 -0.47 -25.69
C ASN A 133 37.22 -1.30 -26.39
N LEU A 134 37.47 -2.53 -25.92
CA LEU A 134 38.65 -3.34 -26.24
C LEU A 134 39.97 -2.60 -25.97
N SER A 135 39.98 -1.60 -25.09
CA SER A 135 41.15 -0.76 -24.81
C SER A 135 42.33 -1.59 -24.29
N LYS A 136 42.14 -2.23 -23.14
CA LYS A 136 43.14 -3.07 -22.47
C LYS A 136 43.40 -4.37 -23.25
N THR A 137 42.42 -4.82 -24.04
CA THR A 137 42.52 -6.01 -24.91
C THR A 137 43.33 -5.71 -26.17
N ARG A 138 43.21 -4.50 -26.75
CA ARG A 138 44.12 -4.01 -27.79
C ARG A 138 45.51 -3.80 -27.22
N ASP A 139 45.64 -3.30 -25.99
CA ASP A 139 46.92 -3.22 -25.30
C ASP A 139 47.54 -4.62 -25.08
N LEU A 140 46.75 -5.68 -24.87
CA LEU A 140 47.24 -7.06 -24.86
C LEU A 140 47.74 -7.50 -26.24
N VAL A 141 46.99 -7.22 -27.32
CA VAL A 141 47.38 -7.52 -28.71
C VAL A 141 48.65 -6.77 -29.14
N LEU A 142 48.86 -5.53 -28.66
CA LEU A 142 49.99 -4.66 -29.01
C LEU A 142 51.20 -4.75 -28.06
N SER A 143 51.07 -5.46 -26.93
CA SER A 143 52.12 -5.62 -25.92
C SER A 143 53.22 -6.61 -26.32
N PRO A 144 54.42 -6.57 -25.70
CA PRO A 144 55.51 -7.52 -25.96
C PRO A 144 55.30 -8.89 -25.27
N LEU A 145 54.10 -9.46 -25.44
CA LEU A 145 53.76 -10.84 -25.04
C LEU A 145 54.26 -11.84 -26.09
N THR A 146 54.61 -13.04 -25.68
CA THR A 146 55.14 -14.13 -26.50
C THR A 146 54.16 -15.30 -26.50
N LYS A 147 54.39 -16.28 -27.39
CA LYS A 147 53.66 -17.57 -27.34
C LYS A 147 53.88 -18.35 -26.05
N SER A 148 54.85 -17.96 -25.22
CA SER A 148 55.07 -18.48 -23.89
C SER A 148 54.23 -17.79 -22.81
N ASP A 149 53.34 -16.85 -23.14
CA ASP A 149 52.49 -16.16 -22.16
C ASP A 149 51.04 -16.59 -22.28
N ALA A 150 50.27 -16.56 -21.19
CA ALA A 150 48.87 -16.98 -21.21
C ALA A 150 47.93 -16.20 -20.28
N VAL A 151 46.69 -16.02 -20.72
CA VAL A 151 45.57 -15.67 -19.83
C VAL A 151 44.80 -16.95 -19.45
N LEU A 152 44.55 -17.09 -18.16
CA LEU A 152 43.88 -18.21 -17.50
C LEU A 152 42.40 -17.87 -17.35
N CYS A 153 41.53 -18.65 -17.99
CA CYS A 153 40.09 -18.45 -18.02
C CYS A 153 39.36 -19.53 -17.20
N SER A 154 38.48 -19.07 -16.31
CA SER A 154 37.79 -19.88 -15.31
C SER A 154 36.62 -20.69 -15.88
N THR A 155 36.02 -20.27 -16.99
CA THR A 155 34.98 -21.03 -17.70
C THR A 155 35.28 -21.06 -19.20
N GLN A 156 34.76 -22.06 -19.92
CA GLN A 156 34.90 -22.13 -21.38
C GLN A 156 34.22 -20.92 -22.04
N ALA A 157 33.11 -20.44 -21.48
CA ALA A 157 32.50 -19.16 -21.86
C ALA A 157 33.47 -17.99 -21.67
N GLN A 158 34.16 -17.89 -20.52
CA GLN A 158 35.16 -16.83 -20.29
C GLN A 158 36.37 -16.94 -21.23
N LYS A 159 36.79 -18.17 -21.58
CA LYS A 159 37.85 -18.41 -22.57
C LYS A 159 37.40 -17.96 -23.96
N GLU A 160 36.22 -18.38 -24.41
CA GLU A 160 35.65 -17.98 -25.69
C GLU A 160 35.38 -16.49 -25.77
N VAL A 161 34.94 -15.86 -24.68
CA VAL A 161 34.84 -14.41 -24.57
C VAL A 161 36.22 -13.80 -24.76
N MET A 162 37.26 -14.26 -24.08
CA MET A 162 38.62 -13.73 -24.29
C MET A 162 39.13 -13.96 -25.72
N GLU A 163 38.89 -15.13 -26.32
CA GLU A 163 39.19 -15.47 -27.71
C GLU A 163 38.48 -14.51 -28.68
N LYS A 164 37.19 -14.23 -28.44
CA LYS A 164 36.37 -13.29 -29.23
C LYS A 164 36.83 -11.84 -29.01
N LEU A 165 37.12 -11.42 -27.79
CA LEU A 165 37.62 -10.07 -27.48
C LEU A 165 38.99 -9.81 -28.13
N LEU A 166 39.91 -10.77 -28.06
CA LEU A 166 41.21 -10.70 -28.73
C LEU A 166 41.06 -10.68 -30.25
N LYS A 167 40.30 -11.62 -30.83
CA LYS A 167 40.05 -11.65 -32.28
C LYS A 167 39.36 -10.38 -32.79
N LEU A 168 38.40 -9.83 -32.05
CA LEU A 168 37.78 -8.54 -32.38
C LEU A 168 38.77 -7.38 -32.26
N ALA A 169 39.72 -7.42 -31.31
CA ALA A 169 40.79 -6.44 -31.20
C ALA A 169 41.79 -6.56 -32.36
N GLU A 170 42.18 -7.77 -32.76
CA GLU A 170 43.03 -8.09 -33.92
C GLU A 170 42.39 -7.63 -35.24
N GLU A 171 41.14 -8.01 -35.50
CA GLU A 171 40.39 -7.63 -36.69
C GLU A 171 40.21 -6.11 -36.76
N ARG A 172 39.91 -5.46 -35.63
CA ARG A 172 39.77 -4.01 -35.55
C ARG A 172 41.09 -3.26 -35.75
N LEU A 173 42.19 -3.72 -35.14
CA LEU A 173 43.52 -3.13 -35.35
C LEU A 173 44.00 -3.37 -36.78
N THR A 174 43.74 -4.54 -37.36
CA THR A 174 44.11 -4.88 -38.73
C THR A 174 43.33 -4.02 -39.73
N ALA A 175 42.02 -3.86 -39.55
CA ALA A 175 41.19 -2.99 -40.39
C ALA A 175 41.54 -1.50 -40.25
N GLN A 176 41.99 -1.05 -39.06
CA GLN A 176 42.36 0.35 -38.81
C GLN A 176 43.78 0.71 -39.25
N THR A 177 44.73 -0.24 -39.23
CA THR A 177 46.15 0.01 -39.56
C THR A 177 46.56 -0.50 -40.93
N GLY A 178 45.76 -1.39 -41.56
CA GLY A 178 46.10 -2.05 -42.81
C GLY A 178 47.15 -3.18 -42.69
N ALA A 179 47.70 -3.41 -41.50
CA ALA A 179 48.68 -4.45 -41.23
C ALA A 179 48.04 -5.57 -40.39
N SER A 180 48.32 -6.84 -40.68
CA SER A 180 47.83 -7.95 -39.87
C SER A 180 48.49 -7.94 -38.49
N VAL A 181 47.68 -7.75 -37.45
CA VAL A 181 48.11 -7.80 -36.04
C VAL A 181 47.40 -8.96 -35.36
N CYS A 182 48.15 -9.87 -34.74
CA CYS A 182 47.61 -11.03 -34.02
C CYS A 182 48.05 -11.00 -32.54
N TYR A 183 47.21 -11.48 -31.63
CA TYR A 183 47.59 -11.69 -30.24
C TYR A 183 48.75 -12.70 -30.17
N PRO A 184 49.89 -12.35 -29.57
CA PRO A 184 51.06 -13.22 -29.59
C PRO A 184 51.04 -14.28 -28.46
N GLY A 185 50.17 -14.14 -27.46
CA GLY A 185 50.02 -15.07 -26.32
C GLY A 185 49.03 -16.21 -26.53
N GLN A 186 48.70 -16.93 -25.46
CA GLN A 186 47.76 -18.06 -25.46
C GLN A 186 46.59 -17.88 -24.48
N LEU A 187 45.52 -18.65 -24.68
CA LEU A 187 44.41 -18.76 -23.73
C LEU A 187 44.31 -20.19 -23.19
N ARG A 188 44.10 -20.32 -21.87
CA ARG A 188 44.14 -21.60 -21.15
C ARG A 188 43.00 -21.69 -20.15
N MET A 189 42.39 -22.87 -20.05
CA MET A 189 41.29 -23.16 -19.12
C MET A 189 41.82 -23.48 -17.72
N LEU A 190 41.29 -22.81 -16.69
CA LEU A 190 41.57 -23.07 -15.28
C LEU A 190 40.50 -22.44 -14.35
N PRO A 191 39.44 -23.19 -13.97
CA PRO A 191 38.36 -22.72 -13.08
C PRO A 191 38.78 -22.08 -11.76
N LEU A 192 37.82 -21.36 -11.15
CA LEU A 192 37.86 -20.99 -9.74
C LEU A 192 37.42 -22.18 -8.89
N GLY A 193 37.96 -22.30 -7.68
CA GLY A 193 37.52 -23.30 -6.72
C GLY A 193 36.80 -22.69 -5.51
N ILE A 194 36.02 -23.53 -4.84
CA ILE A 194 35.59 -23.38 -3.46
C ILE A 194 36.37 -24.36 -2.57
N GLU A 195 36.54 -24.01 -1.29
CA GLU A 195 36.77 -25.03 -0.27
C GLU A 195 35.53 -25.91 -0.14
N GLY A 196 35.69 -27.13 0.39
CA GLY A 196 34.74 -28.24 0.21
C GLY A 196 33.37 -28.10 0.89
N ASP A 197 32.93 -29.18 1.54
CA ASP A 197 31.58 -29.21 2.11
C ASP A 197 31.39 -28.12 3.18
N ALA A 198 30.27 -27.38 3.09
CA ALA A 198 29.90 -26.36 4.06
C ALA A 198 29.70 -26.99 5.44
N LYS A 199 30.55 -26.61 6.40
CA LYS A 199 30.43 -27.05 7.80
C LYS A 199 29.17 -26.46 8.42
N LYS A 200 28.09 -27.24 8.44
CA LYS A 200 26.90 -26.98 9.27
C LYS A 200 27.29 -27.17 10.74
N LEU A 201 27.69 -26.08 11.40
CA LEU A 201 28.14 -26.08 12.80
C LEU A 201 26.97 -26.17 13.79
N LEU A 202 25.76 -25.78 13.35
CA LEU A 202 24.54 -25.77 14.14
C LEU A 202 23.38 -26.43 13.38
N SER A 203 22.37 -26.88 14.12
CA SER A 203 21.06 -27.19 13.53
C SER A 203 20.33 -25.90 13.14
N LYS A 204 19.40 -25.99 12.18
CA LYS A 204 18.54 -24.87 11.76
C LYS A 204 17.81 -24.20 12.94
N SER A 205 17.35 -24.99 13.91
CA SER A 205 16.68 -24.47 15.13
C SER A 205 17.62 -23.65 16.01
N GLN A 206 18.85 -24.13 16.25
CA GLN A 206 19.86 -23.38 17.02
C GLN A 206 20.32 -22.11 16.29
N ALA A 207 20.43 -22.16 14.96
CA ALA A 207 20.73 -20.96 14.17
C ALA A 207 19.59 -19.92 14.29
N ARG A 208 18.32 -20.33 14.22
CA ARG A 208 17.16 -19.43 14.45
C ARG A 208 17.16 -18.83 15.85
N GLU A 209 17.42 -19.65 16.87
CA GLU A 209 17.52 -19.21 18.27
C GLU A 209 18.58 -18.11 18.44
N GLN A 210 19.79 -18.29 17.90
CA GLN A 210 20.87 -17.28 17.95
C GLN A 210 20.58 -16.01 17.13
N LEU A 211 19.74 -16.11 16.09
CA LEU A 211 19.29 -14.96 15.31
C LEU A 211 18.07 -14.26 15.93
N GLY A 212 17.42 -14.86 16.93
CA GLY A 212 16.16 -14.37 17.52
C GLY A 212 14.94 -14.60 16.65
N TYR A 213 14.99 -15.57 15.73
CA TYR A 213 13.90 -15.88 14.79
C TYR A 213 12.97 -16.94 15.38
N GLN A 214 11.66 -16.80 15.11
CA GLN A 214 10.68 -17.81 15.53
C GLN A 214 10.91 -19.14 14.79
N PRO A 215 10.59 -20.29 15.42
CA PRO A 215 10.87 -21.60 14.83
C PRO A 215 9.93 -21.95 13.65
N GLU A 216 8.70 -21.45 13.66
CA GLU A 216 7.59 -21.81 12.77
C GLU A 216 7.62 -21.23 11.33
N PRO A 217 7.98 -19.96 11.07
CA PRO A 217 7.90 -19.38 9.74
C PRO A 217 8.96 -19.92 8.77
N CYS A 218 8.60 -19.96 7.48
CA CYS A 218 9.52 -20.24 6.39
C CYS A 218 10.43 -19.02 6.15
N VAL A 219 11.74 -19.19 6.33
CA VAL A 219 12.72 -18.08 6.26
C VAL A 219 13.21 -17.90 4.82
N LEU A 220 12.81 -16.80 4.19
CA LEU A 220 13.23 -16.36 2.87
C LEU A 220 14.45 -15.44 3.01
N LEU A 221 15.61 -15.83 2.49
CA LEU A 221 16.85 -15.09 2.68
C LEU A 221 17.35 -14.45 1.37
N CYS A 222 17.58 -13.14 1.39
CA CYS A 222 18.36 -12.44 0.36
C CYS A 222 19.67 -11.93 0.97
N VAL A 223 20.82 -12.33 0.40
CA VAL A 223 22.14 -11.82 0.82
C VAL A 223 22.78 -11.01 -0.31
N SER A 224 22.86 -9.69 -0.13
CA SER A 224 23.50 -8.76 -1.08
C SER A 224 23.90 -7.46 -0.37
N ARG A 225 24.89 -6.71 -0.90
CA ARG A 225 25.02 -5.29 -0.55
C ARG A 225 23.72 -4.57 -0.92
N PHE A 226 23.27 -3.66 -0.06
CA PHE A 226 22.07 -2.85 -0.29
C PHE A 226 22.38 -1.72 -1.26
N SER A 227 22.29 -2.02 -2.57
CA SER A 227 22.62 -1.07 -3.63
C SER A 227 21.79 -1.33 -4.90
N PRO A 228 20.95 -0.38 -5.32
CA PRO A 228 20.14 -0.50 -6.54
C PRO A 228 20.94 -0.19 -7.81
N THR A 229 22.18 0.32 -7.69
CA THR A 229 23.03 0.76 -8.81
C THR A 229 24.07 -0.28 -9.23
N ASP A 230 24.46 -1.20 -8.34
CA ASP A 230 25.53 -2.19 -8.62
C ASP A 230 25.22 -3.63 -8.16
N LYS A 231 24.03 -3.88 -7.59
CA LYS A 231 23.57 -5.21 -7.16
C LYS A 231 22.15 -5.53 -7.63
N MET A 232 21.14 -5.03 -6.92
CA MET A 232 19.73 -5.25 -7.23
C MET A 232 18.82 -4.26 -6.50
N ASP A 233 17.70 -3.95 -7.13
CA ASP A 233 16.60 -3.28 -6.46
C ASP A 233 15.78 -4.26 -5.61
N LEU A 234 15.60 -3.95 -4.33
CA LEU A 234 14.89 -4.79 -3.36
C LEU A 234 13.41 -4.39 -3.20
N HIS A 235 12.97 -3.23 -3.72
CA HIS A 235 11.56 -2.85 -3.69
C HIS A 235 10.65 -3.91 -4.37
N PRO A 236 11.01 -4.47 -5.56
CA PRO A 236 10.29 -5.60 -6.14
C PRO A 236 10.08 -6.80 -5.19
N LEU A 237 11.02 -7.08 -4.28
CA LEU A 237 10.91 -8.18 -3.33
C LEU A 237 9.94 -7.86 -2.17
N LEU A 238 9.77 -6.58 -1.83
CA LEU A 238 8.71 -6.11 -0.93
C LEU A 238 7.31 -6.23 -1.59
N LEU A 239 7.19 -5.92 -2.89
CA LEU A 239 5.95 -6.13 -3.64
C LEU A 239 5.55 -7.62 -3.67
N VAL A 240 6.51 -8.52 -3.87
CA VAL A 240 6.31 -9.98 -3.80
C VAL A 240 5.86 -10.42 -2.40
N ALA A 241 6.47 -9.91 -1.34
CA ALA A 241 6.05 -10.21 0.04
C ALA A 241 4.62 -9.73 0.34
N ASN A 242 4.24 -8.55 -0.18
CA ASN A 242 2.88 -8.02 -0.08
C ASN A 242 1.88 -8.84 -0.90
N ASP A 243 2.22 -9.32 -2.10
CA ASP A 243 1.35 -10.22 -2.87
C ASP A 243 1.18 -11.60 -2.21
N LEU A 244 2.22 -12.13 -1.53
CA LEU A 244 2.10 -13.36 -0.72
C LEU A 244 1.07 -13.19 0.41
N LEU A 245 1.10 -12.04 1.09
CA LEU A 245 0.17 -11.70 2.17
C LEU A 245 -1.26 -11.42 1.66
N GLU A 246 -1.41 -10.51 0.70
CA GLU A 246 -2.71 -10.00 0.23
C GLU A 246 -3.38 -10.86 -0.85
N GLU A 247 -2.63 -11.46 -1.78
CA GLU A 247 -3.21 -12.28 -2.85
C GLU A 247 -3.21 -13.78 -2.54
N ARG A 248 -2.16 -14.28 -1.86
CA ARG A 248 -2.03 -15.72 -1.56
C ARG A 248 -2.41 -16.10 -0.14
N HIS A 249 -2.60 -15.12 0.75
CA HIS A 249 -2.90 -15.34 2.17
C HIS A 249 -1.85 -16.22 2.88
N VAL A 250 -0.60 -16.17 2.41
CA VAL A 250 0.55 -16.87 3.00
C VAL A 250 1.10 -15.99 4.12
N THR A 251 0.83 -16.35 5.37
CA THR A 251 1.27 -15.60 6.56
C THR A 251 2.50 -16.21 7.26
N ASN A 252 2.79 -17.49 7.02
CA ASN A 252 3.86 -18.22 7.72
C ASN A 252 5.24 -18.08 7.04
N PHE A 253 5.70 -16.86 6.82
CA PHE A 253 7.03 -16.59 6.24
C PHE A 253 7.75 -15.43 6.95
N LEU A 254 9.08 -15.40 6.82
CA LEU A 254 9.94 -14.31 7.28
C LEU A 254 10.92 -13.95 6.17
N LEU A 255 10.82 -12.75 5.59
CA LEU A 255 11.76 -12.25 4.60
C LEU A 255 12.93 -11.52 5.29
N VAL A 256 14.12 -12.07 5.16
CA VAL A 256 15.36 -11.54 5.70
C VAL A 256 16.20 -10.94 4.57
N LEU A 257 16.36 -9.62 4.59
CA LEU A 257 17.23 -8.86 3.70
C LEU A 257 18.54 -8.60 4.45
N ALA A 258 19.66 -9.14 3.97
CA ALA A 258 20.92 -9.16 4.70
C ALA A 258 22.11 -8.70 3.86
N GLY A 259 22.98 -7.89 4.45
CA GLY A 259 24.20 -7.38 3.82
C GLY A 259 24.52 -5.96 4.24
N ASN A 260 25.63 -5.40 3.74
CA ASN A 260 26.05 -4.06 4.12
C ASN A 260 25.11 -2.98 3.55
N GLY A 261 24.56 -2.13 4.41
CA GLY A 261 23.68 -1.00 4.04
C GLY A 261 23.65 0.08 5.13
N ASP A 262 23.56 1.35 4.74
CA ASP A 262 23.44 2.47 5.67
C ASP A 262 21.98 2.63 6.12
N ALA A 263 21.71 2.43 7.41
CA ALA A 263 20.39 2.60 8.01
C ALA A 263 19.83 4.03 7.86
N GLY A 264 20.69 5.05 7.78
CA GLY A 264 20.31 6.44 7.52
C GLY A 264 20.18 6.79 6.03
N GLY A 265 20.65 5.91 5.14
CA GLY A 265 20.70 6.15 3.70
C GLY A 265 19.32 6.13 3.04
N GLU A 266 19.14 6.96 2.01
CA GLU A 266 17.86 7.15 1.30
C GLU A 266 17.23 5.82 0.82
N TYR A 267 18.05 4.87 0.36
CA TYR A 267 17.59 3.56 -0.11
C TYR A 267 17.05 2.65 1.01
N ILE A 268 17.67 2.61 2.18
CA ILE A 268 17.14 1.83 3.31
C ILE A 268 15.89 2.51 3.85
N GLN A 269 15.88 3.85 3.91
CA GLN A 269 14.72 4.62 4.34
C GLN A 269 13.52 4.45 3.38
N SER A 270 13.74 4.30 2.08
CA SER A 270 12.67 4.00 1.12
C SER A 270 12.14 2.57 1.26
N LEU A 271 13.02 1.58 1.45
CA LEU A 271 12.62 0.19 1.70
C LEU A 271 11.83 0.04 3.01
N LEU A 272 12.25 0.72 4.09
CA LEU A 272 11.53 0.75 5.37
C LEU A 272 10.15 1.41 5.22
N ARG A 273 10.07 2.54 4.49
CA ARG A 273 8.81 3.21 4.21
C ARG A 273 7.87 2.35 3.37
N GLN A 274 8.37 1.68 2.33
CA GLN A 274 7.54 0.78 1.53
C GLN A 274 7.12 -0.45 2.32
N ALA A 275 7.98 -1.04 3.15
CA ALA A 275 7.61 -2.17 4.00
C ALA A 275 6.47 -1.79 4.99
N TYR A 276 6.51 -0.56 5.53
CA TYR A 276 5.45 0.01 6.35
C TYR A 276 4.15 0.22 5.55
N GLU A 277 4.24 0.91 4.40
CA GLU A 277 3.08 1.18 3.54
C GLU A 277 2.43 -0.08 2.94
N LEU A 278 3.14 -1.21 2.92
CA LEU A 278 2.65 -2.51 2.46
C LEU A 278 2.23 -3.47 3.59
N ASN A 279 2.20 -3.00 4.85
CA ASN A 279 1.86 -3.77 6.05
C ASN A 279 2.72 -5.03 6.26
N LEU A 280 4.05 -4.92 6.11
CA LEU A 280 5.00 -6.03 6.18
C LEU A 280 5.77 -6.09 7.51
N GLU A 281 5.33 -5.35 8.52
CA GLU A 281 5.89 -5.31 9.86
C GLU A 281 5.83 -6.69 10.53
N GLY A 282 6.94 -7.13 11.11
CA GLY A 282 7.07 -8.46 11.71
C GLY A 282 7.32 -9.59 10.71
N LEU A 283 6.92 -9.44 9.43
CA LEU A 283 7.23 -10.37 8.35
C LEU A 283 8.58 -10.10 7.66
N ILE A 284 9.21 -8.94 7.93
CA ILE A 284 10.50 -8.55 7.34
C ILE A 284 11.57 -8.26 8.41
N ARG A 285 12.82 -8.65 8.11
CA ARG A 285 14.02 -8.28 8.88
C ARG A 285 15.08 -7.70 7.96
N PHE A 286 15.70 -6.59 8.40
CA PHE A 286 16.85 -5.97 7.75
C PHE A 286 18.09 -6.22 8.62
N GLU A 287 19.04 -7.02 8.11
CA GLU A 287 20.33 -7.32 8.72
C GLU A 287 21.41 -6.49 8.00
N LEU A 288 21.49 -5.20 8.34
CA LEU A 288 22.26 -4.15 7.61
C LEU A 288 23.78 -4.22 7.80
N THR A 289 24.27 -5.13 8.66
CA THR A 289 25.69 -5.37 8.90
C THR A 289 25.86 -6.84 9.24
N ILE A 290 26.54 -7.59 8.36
CA ILE A 290 26.82 -9.02 8.54
C ILE A 290 28.32 -9.26 8.38
N ASP A 291 28.91 -9.99 9.31
CA ASP A 291 30.21 -10.62 9.16
C ASP A 291 30.06 -12.04 8.59
N ASP A 292 31.17 -12.75 8.40
CA ASP A 292 31.13 -14.13 7.86
C ASP A 292 30.43 -15.11 8.82
N GLU A 293 30.50 -14.91 10.14
CA GLU A 293 29.83 -15.76 11.13
C GLU A 293 28.30 -15.57 11.08
N ARG A 294 27.82 -14.33 11.15
CA ARG A 294 26.41 -13.97 10.99
C ARG A 294 25.86 -14.45 9.64
N LYS A 295 26.64 -14.31 8.56
CA LYS A 295 26.28 -14.82 7.22
C LYS A 295 26.12 -16.36 7.22
N HIS A 296 27.01 -17.10 7.88
CA HIS A 296 26.88 -18.55 8.04
C HIS A 296 25.68 -18.96 8.92
N LEU A 297 25.35 -18.18 9.95
CA LEU A 297 24.12 -18.38 10.73
C LEU A 297 22.86 -18.17 9.87
N LEU A 298 22.82 -17.08 9.09
CA LEU A 298 21.71 -16.78 8.18
C LEU A 298 21.46 -17.92 7.17
N TYR A 299 22.51 -18.44 6.52
CA TYR A 299 22.37 -19.59 5.61
C TYR A 299 21.90 -20.87 6.31
N GLN A 300 22.26 -21.11 7.58
CA GLN A 300 21.80 -22.27 8.35
C GLN A 300 20.34 -22.13 8.82
N ALA A 301 19.87 -20.92 9.08
CA ALA A 301 18.50 -20.64 9.52
C ALA A 301 17.46 -20.59 8.39
N ALA A 302 17.90 -20.29 7.16
CA ALA A 302 17.05 -20.11 5.98
C ALA A 302 16.38 -21.40 5.48
N ASP A 303 15.28 -21.24 4.74
CA ASP A 303 14.57 -22.29 3.99
C ASP A 303 14.66 -22.11 2.48
N ILE A 304 14.69 -20.86 2.01
CA ILE A 304 14.71 -20.48 0.60
C ILE A 304 15.67 -19.31 0.45
N PHE A 305 16.53 -19.32 -0.57
CA PHE A 305 17.40 -18.19 -0.89
C PHE A 305 16.89 -17.47 -2.15
N ILE A 306 16.90 -16.14 -2.16
CA ILE A 306 16.36 -15.31 -3.24
C ILE A 306 17.41 -14.29 -3.68
N SER A 307 17.66 -14.19 -5.00
CA SER A 307 18.45 -13.11 -5.59
C SER A 307 17.87 -12.67 -6.93
N LEU A 308 17.27 -11.48 -6.94
CA LEU A 308 16.58 -10.91 -8.10
C LEU A 308 17.45 -9.84 -8.78
N ALA A 309 18.66 -10.23 -9.21
CA ALA A 309 19.59 -9.33 -9.87
C ALA A 309 19.01 -8.77 -11.19
N ASP A 310 19.05 -7.45 -11.32
CA ASP A 310 18.55 -6.65 -12.45
C ASP A 310 19.65 -5.79 -13.10
N ASN A 311 20.90 -5.94 -12.64
CA ASN A 311 22.02 -5.06 -12.97
C ASN A 311 23.12 -5.76 -13.77
N VAL A 312 23.65 -5.09 -14.80
CA VAL A 312 24.65 -5.63 -15.73
C VAL A 312 26.01 -5.96 -15.11
N GLN A 313 26.29 -5.49 -13.89
CA GLN A 313 27.50 -5.88 -13.16
C GLN A 313 27.44 -7.32 -12.62
N GLU A 314 26.25 -7.91 -12.43
CA GLU A 314 26.15 -9.24 -11.84
C GLU A 314 26.46 -10.33 -12.88
N SER A 315 27.68 -10.87 -12.80
CA SER A 315 28.24 -11.78 -13.80
C SER A 315 28.36 -13.23 -13.34
N PHE A 316 28.14 -13.56 -12.06
CA PHE A 316 28.31 -14.93 -11.57
C PHE A 316 27.45 -15.30 -10.36
N GLY A 317 27.44 -14.50 -9.28
CA GLY A 317 26.72 -14.84 -8.05
C GLY A 317 27.42 -15.85 -7.13
N LEU A 318 28.35 -15.37 -6.29
CA LEU A 318 28.90 -16.19 -5.20
C LEU A 318 27.86 -16.50 -4.11
N ALA A 319 26.99 -15.55 -3.74
CA ALA A 319 25.99 -15.73 -2.70
C ALA A 319 24.96 -16.85 -3.01
N PRO A 320 24.45 -17.00 -4.26
CA PRO A 320 23.73 -18.20 -4.70
C PRO A 320 24.52 -19.50 -4.47
N LEU A 321 25.80 -19.59 -4.86
CA LEU A 321 26.60 -20.81 -4.66
C LEU A 321 26.87 -21.11 -3.18
N GLU A 322 27.12 -20.08 -2.36
CA GLU A 322 27.22 -20.21 -0.90
C GLU A 322 25.89 -20.79 -0.34
N ALA A 323 24.73 -20.27 -0.74
CA ALA A 323 23.41 -20.79 -0.36
C ALA A 323 23.17 -22.25 -0.80
N MET A 324 23.50 -22.58 -2.05
CA MET A 324 23.38 -23.94 -2.59
C MET A 324 24.24 -24.94 -1.82
N ASN A 325 25.45 -24.56 -1.39
CA ASN A 325 26.32 -25.43 -0.57
C ASN A 325 25.72 -25.73 0.83
N TYR A 326 24.84 -24.85 1.34
CA TYR A 326 24.05 -25.10 2.56
C TYR A 326 22.81 -25.99 2.34
N SER A 327 22.59 -26.52 1.14
CA SER A 327 21.37 -27.24 0.72
C SER A 327 20.12 -26.36 0.62
N LEU A 328 20.23 -25.07 0.28
CA LEU A 328 19.07 -24.19 0.09
C LEU A 328 18.56 -24.24 -1.36
N PRO A 329 17.24 -24.36 -1.61
CA PRO A 329 16.65 -24.04 -2.90
C PRO A 329 16.81 -22.55 -3.19
N VAL A 330 17.28 -22.21 -4.39
CA VAL A 330 17.51 -20.83 -4.82
C VAL A 330 16.45 -20.38 -5.83
N ILE A 331 15.93 -19.15 -5.67
CA ILE A 331 15.13 -18.43 -6.66
C ILE A 331 15.98 -17.28 -7.19
N LEU A 332 16.33 -17.35 -8.47
CA LEU A 332 17.25 -16.44 -9.12
C LEU A 332 16.54 -15.75 -10.30
N SER A 333 16.88 -14.50 -10.58
CA SER A 333 16.54 -13.92 -11.89
C SER A 333 17.20 -14.75 -13.01
N GLU A 334 16.55 -14.86 -14.16
CA GLU A 334 17.07 -15.50 -15.37
C GLU A 334 18.06 -14.55 -16.09
N TRP A 335 19.00 -14.05 -15.30
CA TRP A 335 20.09 -13.15 -15.65
C TRP A 335 21.34 -13.96 -15.99
N ASN A 336 22.16 -13.51 -16.96
CA ASN A 336 23.19 -14.34 -17.60
C ASN A 336 24.00 -15.23 -16.62
N GLY A 337 24.73 -14.62 -15.68
CA GLY A 337 25.57 -15.38 -14.73
C GLY A 337 24.82 -16.42 -13.90
N TYR A 338 23.54 -16.18 -13.60
CA TYR A 338 22.69 -17.09 -12.82
C TYR A 338 22.16 -18.28 -13.64
N ARG A 339 22.01 -18.12 -14.96
CA ARG A 339 21.57 -19.21 -15.86
C ARG A 339 22.54 -20.40 -15.88
N GLU A 340 23.84 -20.15 -15.68
CA GLU A 340 24.85 -21.22 -15.63
C GLU A 340 24.88 -21.94 -14.28
N LEU A 341 24.46 -21.28 -13.19
CA LEU A 341 24.52 -21.85 -11.84
C LEU A 341 23.53 -23.01 -11.65
N ILE A 342 22.31 -22.92 -12.20
CA ILE A 342 21.20 -23.81 -11.87
C ILE A 342 20.43 -24.33 -13.08
N ASN A 343 19.90 -25.56 -12.94
CA ASN A 343 18.89 -26.10 -13.83
C ASN A 343 17.50 -25.75 -13.29
N HIS A 344 16.74 -24.93 -14.03
CA HIS A 344 15.39 -24.49 -13.64
C HIS A 344 14.49 -25.69 -13.26
N GLY A 345 13.80 -25.58 -12.14
CA GLY A 345 12.89 -26.59 -11.58
C GLY A 345 13.58 -27.81 -10.94
N HIS A 346 14.91 -27.92 -11.01
CA HIS A 346 15.66 -29.09 -10.54
C HIS A 346 16.67 -28.74 -9.44
N SER A 347 17.46 -27.70 -9.63
CA SER A 347 18.49 -27.25 -8.68
C SER A 347 18.29 -25.78 -8.24
N GLY A 348 17.10 -25.25 -8.48
CA GLY A 348 16.69 -23.86 -8.26
C GLY A 348 15.65 -23.42 -9.29
N PHE A 349 15.16 -22.19 -9.19
CA PHE A 349 14.22 -21.59 -10.14
C PHE A 349 14.84 -20.34 -10.77
N LEU A 350 14.75 -20.25 -12.11
CA LEU A 350 15.10 -19.07 -12.88
C LEU A 350 13.82 -18.30 -13.25
N ILE A 351 13.76 -17.01 -12.93
CA ILE A 351 12.60 -16.15 -13.14
C ILE A 351 12.86 -15.17 -14.29
N LYS A 352 11.97 -15.15 -15.28
CA LYS A 352 12.13 -14.35 -16.50
C LYS A 352 12.35 -12.87 -16.22
N THR A 353 13.24 -12.26 -17.00
CA THR A 353 13.56 -10.84 -16.97
C THR A 353 13.29 -10.17 -18.31
N LEU A 354 12.96 -8.88 -18.26
CA LEU A 354 12.51 -8.06 -19.39
C LEU A 354 13.32 -6.76 -19.41
N SER A 355 13.91 -6.41 -20.54
CA SER A 355 14.62 -5.13 -20.71
C SER A 355 14.27 -4.44 -22.04
N THR A 356 14.74 -3.22 -22.25
CA THR A 356 14.46 -2.41 -23.45
C THR A 356 15.71 -1.69 -23.92
N ASP A 357 15.74 -1.27 -25.19
CA ASP A 357 16.72 -0.28 -25.65
C ASP A 357 16.43 1.08 -24.99
N HIS A 358 17.45 1.57 -24.28
CA HIS A 358 17.53 2.88 -23.66
C HIS A 358 18.99 3.39 -23.63
N ASP A 359 19.85 2.88 -24.53
CA ASP A 359 21.29 3.23 -24.60
C ASP A 359 21.49 4.75 -24.82
N HIS A 360 20.50 5.42 -25.43
CA HIS A 360 20.48 6.87 -25.62
C HIS A 360 20.39 7.67 -24.30
N LEU A 361 19.93 7.07 -23.20
CA LEU A 361 19.91 7.64 -21.86
C LEU A 361 21.18 7.29 -21.07
N SER A 362 21.56 6.01 -21.05
CA SER A 362 22.65 5.49 -20.20
C SER A 362 24.05 5.75 -20.76
N ARG A 363 24.25 5.68 -22.08
CA ARG A 363 25.57 5.74 -22.74
C ARG A 363 26.38 7.01 -22.46
N PRO A 364 25.83 8.25 -22.54
CA PRO A 364 26.59 9.46 -22.24
C PRO A 364 27.09 9.47 -20.78
N LEU A 365 26.27 8.95 -19.85
CA LEU A 365 26.58 8.88 -18.43
C LEU A 365 27.68 7.87 -18.11
N THR A 366 27.94 6.86 -18.96
CA THR A 366 29.07 5.92 -18.74
C THR A 366 30.45 6.59 -18.66
N ILE A 367 30.57 7.83 -19.15
CA ILE A 367 31.81 8.62 -19.14
C ILE A 367 31.87 9.57 -17.94
N VAL A 368 30.73 10.13 -17.52
CA VAL A 368 30.67 11.24 -16.54
C VAL A 368 30.03 10.87 -15.20
N GLU A 369 29.02 9.99 -15.20
CA GLU A 369 28.28 9.52 -14.02
C GLU A 369 27.96 8.02 -14.14
N PRO A 370 28.95 7.11 -14.00
CA PRO A 370 28.74 5.69 -14.26
C PRO A 370 27.70 5.02 -13.35
N GLU A 371 27.59 5.47 -12.09
CA GLU A 371 26.61 4.94 -11.12
C GLU A 371 25.17 5.27 -11.53
N HIS A 372 24.95 6.47 -12.06
CA HIS A 372 23.66 6.92 -12.59
C HIS A 372 23.30 6.16 -13.88
N SER A 373 24.27 5.96 -14.77
CA SER A 373 24.13 5.10 -15.96
C SER A 373 23.62 3.70 -15.60
N LEU A 374 24.20 3.09 -14.57
CA LEU A 374 23.84 1.75 -14.09
C LEU A 374 22.49 1.72 -13.34
N LEU A 375 22.12 2.79 -12.65
CA LEU A 375 20.78 2.91 -12.06
C LEU A 375 19.70 2.91 -13.15
N ILE A 376 19.93 3.62 -14.26
CA ILE A 376 19.00 3.63 -15.39
C ILE A 376 18.88 2.23 -15.99
N GLU A 377 19.97 1.49 -16.18
CA GLU A 377 19.94 0.09 -16.66
C GLU A 377 19.17 -0.86 -15.71
N ALA A 378 19.37 -0.72 -14.40
CA ALA A 378 18.65 -1.50 -13.40
C ALA A 378 17.15 -1.17 -13.36
N GLN A 379 16.78 0.11 -13.48
CA GLN A 379 15.37 0.56 -13.47
C GLN A 379 14.68 0.32 -14.82
N GLY A 380 15.44 0.22 -15.91
CA GLY A 380 15.01 -0.25 -17.24
C GLY A 380 14.93 -1.78 -17.37
N THR A 381 15.10 -2.52 -16.27
CA THR A 381 15.01 -3.99 -16.21
C THR A 381 13.92 -4.42 -15.23
N ALA A 382 12.96 -5.22 -15.71
CA ALA A 382 11.86 -5.78 -14.94
C ALA A 382 11.98 -7.30 -14.79
N ILE A 383 11.36 -7.86 -13.75
CA ILE A 383 11.36 -9.29 -13.42
C ILE A 383 9.90 -9.75 -13.31
N ASP A 384 9.58 -10.97 -13.74
CA ASP A 384 8.24 -11.55 -13.61
C ASP A 384 7.92 -11.87 -12.13
N LEU A 385 7.53 -10.83 -11.38
CA LEU A 385 7.23 -10.93 -9.95
C LEU A 385 6.05 -11.87 -9.67
N GLN A 386 5.10 -12.02 -10.58
CA GLN A 386 4.03 -13.00 -10.43
C GLN A 386 4.59 -14.43 -10.40
N SER A 387 5.58 -14.73 -11.24
CA SER A 387 6.31 -16.01 -11.18
C SER A 387 7.16 -16.15 -9.91
N VAL A 388 7.75 -15.06 -9.38
CA VAL A 388 8.43 -15.09 -8.06
C VAL A 388 7.44 -15.48 -6.96
N THR A 389 6.30 -14.77 -6.85
CA THR A 389 5.25 -15.02 -5.85
C THR A 389 4.75 -16.45 -5.91
N ASN A 390 4.45 -16.97 -7.11
CA ASN A 390 4.00 -18.35 -7.30
C ASN A 390 5.06 -19.38 -6.87
N THR A 391 6.34 -19.12 -7.14
CA THR A 391 7.45 -20.01 -6.78
C THR A 391 7.69 -20.03 -5.27
N ILE A 392 7.61 -18.87 -4.60
CA ILE A 392 7.71 -18.79 -3.15
C ILE A 392 6.51 -19.47 -2.49
N GLU A 393 5.29 -19.22 -2.95
CA GLU A 393 4.07 -19.88 -2.48
C GLU A 393 4.20 -21.41 -2.56
N GLN A 394 4.65 -21.95 -3.70
CA GLN A 394 4.90 -23.38 -3.87
C GLN A 394 5.96 -23.89 -2.89
N LEU A 395 7.10 -23.21 -2.79
CA LEU A 395 8.20 -23.64 -1.92
C LEU A 395 7.91 -23.46 -0.43
N VAL A 396 7.10 -22.50 0.00
CA VAL A 396 6.66 -22.35 1.40
C VAL A 396 5.76 -23.52 1.80
N ASN A 397 4.86 -23.93 0.91
CA ASN A 397 3.88 -24.98 1.17
C ASN A 397 4.42 -26.43 1.03
N ASP A 398 5.55 -26.65 0.34
CA ASP A 398 6.12 -27.99 0.11
C ASP A 398 7.58 -28.12 0.62
N GLU A 399 7.73 -28.69 1.82
CA GLU A 399 9.05 -28.97 2.41
C GLU A 399 9.83 -30.07 1.66
N GLY A 400 9.14 -31.08 1.13
CA GLY A 400 9.78 -32.17 0.39
C GLY A 400 10.45 -31.65 -0.88
N LEU A 401 9.80 -30.72 -1.56
CA LEU A 401 10.35 -30.01 -2.71
C LEU A 401 11.54 -29.13 -2.34
N ARG A 402 11.47 -28.37 -1.22
CA ARG A 402 12.61 -27.57 -0.71
C ARG A 402 13.85 -28.44 -0.51
N LEU A 403 13.71 -29.57 0.19
CA LEU A 403 14.82 -30.49 0.48
C LEU A 403 15.37 -31.14 -0.79
N THR A 404 14.51 -31.58 -1.70
CA THR A 404 14.91 -32.25 -2.95
C THR A 404 15.70 -31.32 -3.87
N ILE A 405 15.22 -30.08 -4.05
CA ILE A 405 15.91 -29.07 -4.86
C ILE A 405 17.20 -28.61 -4.18
N GLY A 406 17.18 -28.42 -2.86
CA GLY A 406 18.34 -28.03 -2.06
C GLY A 406 19.51 -29.02 -2.13
N GLU A 407 19.25 -30.33 -1.98
CA GLU A 407 20.29 -31.36 -2.13
C GLU A 407 20.78 -31.50 -3.57
N THR A 408 19.89 -31.36 -4.56
CA THR A 408 20.28 -31.35 -5.99
C THR A 408 21.19 -30.16 -6.30
N ALA A 409 20.89 -28.99 -5.72
CA ALA A 409 21.72 -27.80 -5.79
C ALA A 409 23.10 -28.00 -5.14
N LYS A 410 23.15 -28.52 -3.92
CA LYS A 410 24.40 -28.81 -3.21
C LYS A 410 25.29 -29.78 -3.98
N LYS A 411 24.72 -30.88 -4.48
CA LYS A 411 25.45 -31.89 -5.28
C LYS A 411 26.13 -31.25 -6.50
N ARG A 412 25.41 -30.40 -7.24
CA ARG A 412 25.93 -29.68 -8.41
C ARG A 412 27.12 -28.78 -8.06
N VAL A 413 27.09 -28.11 -6.90
CA VAL A 413 28.20 -27.27 -6.43
C VAL A 413 29.46 -28.11 -6.18
N LEU A 414 29.33 -29.22 -5.48
CA LEU A 414 30.46 -30.09 -5.13
C LEU A 414 31.08 -30.80 -6.35
N GLU A 415 30.27 -31.15 -7.36
CA GLU A 415 30.74 -31.82 -8.58
C GLU A 415 31.60 -30.92 -9.50
N LEU A 416 31.35 -29.60 -9.52
CA LEU A 416 31.87 -28.71 -10.57
C LEU A 416 32.98 -27.73 -10.12
N PHE A 417 33.17 -27.47 -8.81
CA PHE A 417 33.93 -26.29 -8.35
C PHE A 417 35.03 -26.53 -7.28
N HIS A 418 35.69 -27.70 -7.18
CA HIS A 418 36.61 -28.02 -6.05
C HIS A 418 38.13 -27.82 -6.29
N TRP A 419 38.86 -27.19 -5.33
CA TRP A 419 40.25 -26.69 -5.48
C TRP A 419 41.39 -27.67 -5.88
N PRO A 420 41.59 -28.85 -5.26
CA PRO A 420 42.81 -29.65 -5.47
C PRO A 420 43.00 -30.17 -6.90
N ASN A 421 41.91 -30.27 -7.67
CA ASN A 421 41.94 -30.68 -9.07
C ASN A 421 42.48 -29.55 -9.98
N LEU A 422 42.39 -28.29 -9.55
CA LEU A 422 42.74 -27.11 -10.34
C LEU A 422 44.24 -26.81 -10.32
N ILE A 423 44.92 -26.92 -9.17
CA ILE A 423 46.37 -26.62 -9.10
C ILE A 423 47.22 -27.62 -9.91
N LYS A 424 46.78 -28.89 -10.02
CA LYS A 424 47.42 -29.87 -10.91
C LYS A 424 47.35 -29.44 -12.38
N GLN A 425 46.22 -28.89 -12.81
CA GLN A 425 46.04 -28.39 -14.19
C GLN A 425 46.92 -27.16 -14.45
N TYR A 426 47.14 -26.30 -13.44
CA TYR A 426 48.00 -25.11 -13.57
C TYR A 426 49.46 -25.45 -13.88
N HIS A 427 50.05 -26.48 -13.26
CA HIS A 427 51.42 -26.89 -13.56
C HIS A 427 51.60 -27.36 -15.01
N THR A 428 50.71 -28.24 -15.50
CA THR A 428 50.72 -28.70 -16.90
C THR A 428 50.64 -27.55 -17.91
N ILE A 429 49.97 -26.46 -17.54
CA ILE A 429 49.89 -25.25 -18.37
C ILE A 429 51.25 -24.52 -18.41
N VAL A 430 51.92 -24.33 -17.28
CA VAL A 430 53.22 -23.62 -17.21
C VAL A 430 54.32 -24.38 -17.97
N ASP A 431 54.40 -25.70 -17.81
CA ASP A 431 55.38 -26.56 -18.51
C ASP A 431 55.23 -26.48 -20.03
N SER A 432 53.99 -26.43 -20.52
CA SER A 432 53.66 -26.27 -21.95
C SER A 432 54.09 -24.90 -22.52
N LEU A 433 54.11 -23.85 -21.69
CA LEU A 433 54.36 -22.48 -22.14
C LEU A 433 55.86 -22.19 -22.28
N ASN A 434 56.70 -22.72 -21.38
CA ASN A 434 58.16 -22.50 -21.38
C ASN A 434 58.86 -22.98 -22.68
N GLN A 435 58.23 -23.82 -23.49
CA GLN A 435 58.85 -24.42 -24.70
C GLN A 435 58.77 -23.56 -25.97
N SER A 436 58.25 -22.31 -25.92
CA SER A 436 57.62 -21.67 -27.10
C SER A 436 58.06 -20.26 -27.57
N GLY A 437 59.08 -19.58 -27.01
CA GLY A 437 59.23 -18.12 -27.21
C GLY A 437 60.60 -17.53 -27.60
N HIS A 438 60.61 -16.54 -28.52
CA HIS A 438 61.59 -15.42 -28.61
C HIS A 438 61.10 -14.24 -29.51
N HIS A 439 61.52 -13.00 -29.16
CA HIS A 439 61.46 -11.67 -29.85
C HIS A 439 60.12 -10.90 -30.02
N LEU A 440 60.07 -9.60 -29.60
CA LEU A 440 58.97 -8.61 -29.84
C LEU A 440 59.37 -7.10 -29.88
N SER A 441 58.60 -6.30 -30.64
CA SER A 441 58.59 -4.81 -30.74
C SER A 441 57.13 -4.26 -30.83
N SER A 442 56.87 -2.93 -30.73
CA SER A 442 55.59 -2.38 -30.16
C SER A 442 55.06 -0.99 -30.68
N ALA A 443 53.72 -0.77 -30.84
CA ALA A 443 52.89 0.51 -30.82
C ALA A 443 51.50 0.40 -31.55
N LYS A 444 50.44 1.27 -31.45
CA LYS A 444 49.73 1.97 -30.32
C LYS A 444 48.39 2.74 -30.73
N ASP A 445 47.61 3.23 -29.74
CA ASP A 445 46.57 4.33 -29.63
C ASP A 445 45.18 4.38 -30.37
N SER A 446 44.07 4.82 -29.69
CA SER A 446 42.80 5.47 -30.20
C SER A 446 41.77 5.92 -29.08
N CYS A 447 40.54 6.42 -29.39
CA CYS A 447 39.55 7.13 -28.49
C CYS A 447 38.16 6.40 -28.30
N GLY A 448 37.29 6.72 -27.30
CA GLY A 448 36.14 5.83 -26.89
C GLY A 448 34.91 6.34 -26.08
N GLY A 449 34.11 5.38 -25.53
CA GLY A 449 32.86 5.55 -24.73
C GLY A 449 31.86 4.35 -24.88
N LEU A 450 31.17 3.88 -23.81
CA LEU A 450 30.56 2.52 -23.73
C LEU A 450 29.01 2.44 -23.98
N PRO A 451 28.51 1.66 -24.96
CA PRO A 451 27.08 1.29 -25.09
C PRO A 451 26.71 0.07 -24.23
N LEU A 452 25.98 0.27 -23.14
CA LEU A 452 25.66 -0.80 -22.19
C LEU A 452 24.61 -1.75 -22.74
N GLN A 453 23.48 -1.25 -23.22
CA GLN A 453 22.38 -2.11 -23.70
C GLN A 453 22.83 -2.97 -24.88
N GLN A 454 23.51 -2.38 -25.87
CA GLN A 454 24.03 -3.13 -27.02
C GLN A 454 24.98 -4.27 -26.59
N THR A 455 25.77 -4.05 -25.54
CA THR A 455 26.73 -5.04 -25.00
C THR A 455 26.03 -6.14 -24.19
N PHE A 456 25.06 -5.77 -23.36
CA PHE A 456 24.45 -6.64 -22.35
C PHE A 456 23.05 -7.16 -22.70
N ARG A 457 22.50 -6.84 -23.89
CA ARG A 457 21.17 -7.28 -24.38
C ARG A 457 20.85 -8.77 -24.16
N HIS A 458 21.85 -9.63 -24.16
CA HIS A 458 21.72 -11.07 -23.95
C HIS A 458 21.52 -11.50 -22.48
N TYR A 459 21.61 -10.56 -21.53
CA TYR A 459 21.42 -10.79 -20.10
C TYR A 459 19.95 -10.93 -19.70
N SER A 460 19.02 -10.22 -20.34
CA SER A 460 17.59 -10.39 -20.09
C SER A 460 17.00 -11.60 -20.83
N SER A 461 15.87 -12.13 -20.37
CA SER A 461 15.17 -13.24 -21.04
C SER A 461 14.41 -12.80 -22.29
N HIS A 462 13.86 -11.58 -22.25
CA HIS A 462 13.10 -10.97 -23.33
C HIS A 462 13.43 -9.48 -23.47
N ILE A 463 13.18 -8.93 -24.66
CA ILE A 463 13.29 -7.51 -24.95
C ILE A 463 11.92 -7.01 -25.36
N LEU A 464 11.40 -5.98 -24.69
CA LEU A 464 10.06 -5.44 -24.96
C LEU A 464 9.92 -5.01 -26.43
N ASP A 465 9.06 -5.71 -27.17
CA ASP A 465 8.83 -5.49 -28.60
C ASP A 465 7.41 -4.98 -28.90
N ASP A 466 7.20 -4.53 -30.14
CA ASP A 466 5.94 -3.90 -30.57
C ASP A 466 4.70 -4.82 -30.50
N ASN A 467 4.90 -6.14 -30.46
CA ASN A 467 3.83 -7.14 -30.41
C ASN A 467 3.53 -7.58 -28.97
N ASP A 468 4.38 -7.24 -28.00
CA ASP A 468 4.06 -7.44 -26.58
C ASP A 468 2.81 -6.65 -26.21
N HIS A 469 2.02 -7.22 -25.29
CA HIS A 469 0.80 -6.60 -24.78
C HIS A 469 0.95 -6.32 -23.30
N LEU A 470 0.77 -5.07 -22.90
CA LEU A 470 0.85 -4.63 -21.51
C LEU A 470 -0.54 -4.34 -20.97
N GLU A 471 -0.85 -4.91 -19.80
CA GLU A 471 -2.09 -4.69 -19.06
C GLU A 471 -1.79 -4.05 -17.70
N THR A 472 -2.56 -3.03 -17.34
CA THR A 472 -2.52 -2.42 -16.00
C THR A 472 -2.93 -3.42 -14.94
N THR A 473 -2.17 -3.52 -13.84
CA THR A 473 -2.49 -4.42 -12.73
C THR A 473 -3.55 -3.85 -11.77
N ASP A 474 -3.92 -4.64 -10.77
CA ASP A 474 -4.72 -4.14 -9.64
C ASP A 474 -3.92 -3.16 -8.75
N ARG A 475 -2.57 -3.22 -8.75
CA ARG A 475 -1.65 -2.27 -8.06
C ARG A 475 -1.53 -0.94 -8.81
N GLY A 476 -1.43 -0.97 -10.14
CA GLY A 476 -1.45 0.23 -10.98
C GLY A 476 -2.75 1.04 -10.82
N VAL A 477 -3.89 0.37 -10.69
CA VAL A 477 -5.17 1.06 -10.39
C VAL A 477 -5.21 1.65 -8.98
N ARG A 478 -4.66 0.97 -7.96
CA ARG A 478 -4.51 1.55 -6.60
C ARG A 478 -3.68 2.83 -6.61
N ILE A 479 -2.54 2.84 -7.31
CA ILE A 479 -1.70 4.05 -7.42
C ILE A 479 -2.44 5.19 -8.13
N LEU A 480 -3.18 4.91 -9.21
CA LEU A 480 -3.96 5.91 -9.93
C LEU A 480 -5.08 6.54 -9.08
N LEU A 481 -5.71 5.74 -8.21
CA LEU A 481 -6.78 6.13 -7.30
C LEU A 481 -6.30 6.62 -5.93
N LEU A 482 -4.98 6.68 -5.72
CA LEU A 482 -4.34 7.08 -4.46
C LEU A 482 -4.72 6.16 -3.29
N ASP A 483 -4.87 4.85 -3.56
CA ASP A 483 -5.04 3.79 -2.55
C ASP A 483 -3.70 3.17 -2.13
N GLU A 484 -2.62 3.43 -2.88
CA GLU A 484 -1.26 2.98 -2.61
C GLU A 484 -0.29 4.04 -3.16
N LYS A 485 0.86 4.23 -2.52
CA LYS A 485 1.91 5.14 -3.04
C LYS A 485 2.85 4.38 -3.96
N GLY A 486 3.12 4.93 -5.13
CA GLY A 486 4.21 4.46 -5.99
C GLY A 486 5.57 4.87 -5.44
N PHE A 487 6.61 4.07 -5.70
CA PHE A 487 7.99 4.40 -5.39
C PHE A 487 8.82 4.59 -6.67
N HIS A 488 9.73 5.57 -6.67
CA HIS A 488 10.80 5.72 -7.65
C HIS A 488 12.01 6.38 -6.99
N PHE A 489 13.21 6.12 -7.53
CA PHE A 489 14.42 6.82 -7.12
C PHE A 489 14.38 8.28 -7.56
N ARG A 490 14.83 9.18 -6.68
CA ARG A 490 14.91 10.62 -6.94
C ARG A 490 15.70 10.94 -8.21
N ASP A 491 16.80 10.22 -8.44
CA ASP A 491 17.69 10.44 -9.58
C ASP A 491 16.99 10.20 -10.93
N ILE A 492 16.03 9.28 -11.01
CA ILE A 492 15.25 9.02 -12.24
C ILE A 492 13.92 9.79 -12.31
N HIS A 493 13.60 10.64 -11.33
CA HIS A 493 12.31 11.35 -11.28
C HIS A 493 12.04 12.17 -12.55
N TYR A 494 13.08 12.77 -13.15
CA TYR A 494 12.97 13.54 -14.39
C TYR A 494 12.57 12.71 -15.61
N LEU A 495 12.66 11.37 -15.54
CA LEU A 495 12.18 10.44 -16.56
C LEU A 495 10.73 9.99 -16.32
N LEU A 496 10.14 10.29 -15.16
CA LEU A 496 8.86 9.74 -14.71
C LEU A 496 7.80 10.84 -14.54
N GLU A 497 7.38 11.45 -15.64
CA GLU A 497 6.30 12.43 -15.64
C GLU A 497 4.98 11.82 -15.10
N GLU A 498 4.47 12.36 -13.99
CA GLU A 498 3.28 11.81 -13.30
C GLU A 498 2.07 11.67 -14.24
N TYR A 499 1.75 12.70 -15.03
CA TYR A 499 0.66 12.66 -16.00
C TYR A 499 0.84 11.55 -17.05
N THR A 500 2.06 11.34 -17.54
CA THR A 500 2.35 10.28 -18.52
C THR A 500 2.16 8.89 -17.87
N VAL A 501 2.60 8.70 -16.63
CA VAL A 501 2.36 7.44 -15.89
C VAL A 501 0.86 7.21 -15.68
N ARG A 502 0.10 8.22 -15.24
CA ARG A 502 -1.37 8.13 -15.04
C ARG A 502 -2.10 7.80 -16.34
N ASP A 503 -1.74 8.45 -17.44
CA ASP A 503 -2.32 8.19 -18.76
C ASP A 503 -1.98 6.80 -19.29
N LEU A 504 -0.76 6.29 -19.06
CA LEU A 504 -0.38 4.92 -19.40
C LEU A 504 -1.16 3.88 -18.59
N ILE A 505 -1.36 4.10 -17.29
CA ILE A 505 -2.20 3.24 -16.44
C ILE A 505 -3.64 3.21 -16.98
N LEU A 506 -4.19 4.36 -17.40
CA LEU A 506 -5.53 4.46 -17.99
C LEU A 506 -5.63 3.81 -19.38
N PHE A 507 -4.60 3.92 -20.22
CA PHE A 507 -4.59 3.40 -21.58
C PHE A 507 -4.39 1.88 -21.62
N CYS A 508 -3.64 1.32 -20.67
CA CYS A 508 -3.33 -0.11 -20.61
C CYS A 508 -4.34 -0.95 -19.81
N ILE A 509 -5.45 -0.39 -19.32
CA ILE A 509 -6.42 -1.07 -18.41
C ILE A 509 -6.85 -2.47 -18.85
N ASN A 510 -6.99 -2.69 -20.16
CA ASN A 510 -7.57 -3.90 -20.76
C ASN A 510 -6.57 -4.76 -21.56
N GLY A 511 -5.27 -4.47 -21.45
CA GLY A 511 -4.26 -5.05 -22.35
C GLY A 511 -4.23 -4.33 -23.70
N ILE A 512 -3.07 -3.80 -24.07
CA ILE A 512 -2.86 -3.09 -25.33
C ILE A 512 -1.45 -3.37 -25.87
N SER A 513 -1.29 -3.38 -27.20
CA SER A 513 0.01 -3.65 -27.80
C SER A 513 0.99 -2.49 -27.58
N VAL A 514 2.26 -2.79 -27.37
CA VAL A 514 3.31 -1.77 -27.23
C VAL A 514 3.38 -0.86 -28.47
N ARG A 515 3.06 -1.38 -29.66
CA ARG A 515 2.90 -0.57 -30.88
C ARG A 515 1.85 0.53 -30.73
N ASP A 516 0.67 0.20 -30.23
CA ASP A 516 -0.43 1.16 -30.07
C ASP A 516 -0.11 2.19 -28.97
N ILE A 517 0.60 1.78 -27.90
CA ILE A 517 1.15 2.71 -26.89
C ILE A 517 2.14 3.67 -27.55
N LYS A 518 3.13 3.17 -28.30
CA LYS A 518 4.11 4.01 -29.02
C LYS A 518 3.46 4.96 -30.02
N GLN A 519 2.39 4.55 -30.69
CA GLN A 519 1.62 5.42 -31.58
C GLN A 519 0.87 6.52 -30.82
N LYS A 520 0.29 6.21 -29.65
CA LYS A 520 -0.47 7.16 -28.82
C LYS A 520 0.44 8.17 -28.11
N PHE A 521 1.62 7.75 -27.65
CA PHE A 521 2.57 8.54 -26.86
C PHE A 521 3.86 8.86 -27.64
N CYS A 522 3.77 9.02 -28.97
CA CYS A 522 4.91 9.15 -29.89
C CYS A 522 5.83 10.35 -29.64
N SER A 523 5.41 11.34 -28.84
CA SER A 523 6.20 12.50 -28.43
C SER A 523 7.11 12.24 -27.21
N LYS A 524 7.04 11.04 -26.59
CA LYS A 524 7.80 10.70 -25.38
C LYS A 524 9.01 9.83 -25.70
N ASN A 525 10.19 10.46 -25.79
CA ASN A 525 11.45 9.81 -26.16
C ASN A 525 11.88 8.67 -25.21
N ASN A 526 11.48 8.75 -23.93
CA ASN A 526 11.80 7.78 -22.87
C ASN A 526 10.68 6.75 -22.62
N LEU A 527 9.64 6.71 -23.45
CA LEU A 527 8.43 5.89 -23.24
C LEU A 527 8.73 4.42 -22.91
N THR A 528 9.68 3.79 -23.60
CA THR A 528 10.03 2.38 -23.37
C THR A 528 10.67 2.15 -22.00
N PHE A 529 11.50 3.07 -21.52
CA PHE A 529 12.03 3.05 -20.15
C PHE A 529 10.88 3.18 -19.13
N VAL A 530 9.95 4.12 -19.34
CA VAL A 530 8.79 4.30 -18.45
C VAL A 530 7.94 3.02 -18.40
N LEU A 531 7.68 2.37 -19.54
CA LEU A 531 6.93 1.11 -19.57
C LEU A 531 7.60 -0.01 -18.78
N LEU A 532 8.93 -0.10 -18.78
CA LEU A 532 9.64 -1.14 -18.02
C LEU A 532 9.82 -0.81 -16.54
N TRP A 533 10.02 0.46 -16.19
CA TRP A 533 9.87 0.91 -14.81
C TRP A 533 8.46 0.56 -14.29
N MET A 534 7.41 0.84 -15.06
CA MET A 534 6.04 0.43 -14.71
C MET A 534 5.88 -1.09 -14.59
N CYS A 535 6.56 -1.91 -15.41
CA CYS A 535 6.55 -3.37 -15.24
C CYS A 535 7.28 -3.83 -13.98
N LYS A 536 8.44 -3.21 -13.66
CA LYS A 536 9.27 -3.53 -12.49
C LYS A 536 8.52 -3.35 -11.18
N TYR A 537 7.73 -2.27 -11.07
CA TYR A 537 6.92 -1.97 -9.89
C TYR A 537 5.48 -2.52 -9.98
N GLN A 538 5.20 -3.45 -10.89
CA GLN A 538 3.88 -4.03 -11.15
C GLN A 538 2.76 -3.01 -11.41
N LEU A 539 3.01 -1.83 -11.99
CA LEU A 539 1.94 -0.96 -12.49
C LEU A 539 1.33 -1.56 -13.77
N LEU A 540 2.18 -2.18 -14.61
CA LEU A 540 1.83 -2.96 -15.79
C LEU A 540 2.38 -4.40 -15.67
N VAL A 541 1.80 -5.33 -16.41
CA VAL A 541 2.32 -6.70 -16.62
C VAL A 541 2.09 -7.13 -18.07
N HIS A 542 2.83 -8.14 -18.55
CA HIS A 542 2.48 -8.81 -19.82
C HIS A 542 1.11 -9.47 -19.71
N SER A 543 0.17 -9.03 -20.55
CA SER A 543 -1.15 -9.66 -20.65
C SER A 543 -1.04 -11.01 -21.36
N LYS A 544 -1.51 -12.07 -20.70
CA LYS A 544 -1.47 -13.45 -21.23
C LYS A 544 -2.68 -13.78 -22.12
N ASP A 545 -3.72 -12.96 -22.07
CA ASP A 545 -4.97 -13.13 -22.80
C ASP A 545 -5.13 -12.04 -23.88
N LYS A 546 -5.85 -12.36 -24.96
CA LYS A 546 -6.38 -11.31 -25.84
C LYS A 546 -7.40 -10.48 -25.03
N PRO A 547 -7.47 -9.15 -25.23
CA PRO A 547 -8.29 -8.24 -24.41
C PRO A 547 -9.70 -8.79 -24.21
N TYR A 548 -9.99 -9.17 -22.96
CA TYR A 548 -11.17 -9.96 -22.62
C TYR A 548 -12.41 -9.05 -22.62
N ARG A 549 -12.98 -8.81 -23.81
CA ARG A 549 -14.29 -8.14 -23.97
C ARG A 549 -15.38 -9.00 -23.37
N ASN A 550 -15.50 -8.91 -22.06
CA ASN A 550 -16.47 -9.65 -21.26
C ASN A 550 -17.86 -9.08 -21.54
N THR A 551 -18.56 -9.67 -22.50
CA THR A 551 -20.03 -9.54 -22.57
C THR A 551 -20.61 -10.22 -21.34
N ILE A 552 -20.65 -9.48 -20.23
CA ILE A 552 -21.49 -9.84 -19.07
C ILE A 552 -22.85 -10.21 -19.64
N LYS A 553 -23.33 -11.43 -19.37
CA LYS A 553 -24.64 -11.90 -19.85
C LYS A 553 -25.69 -10.93 -19.36
N GLN A 554 -26.05 -9.97 -20.22
CA GLN A 554 -27.09 -9.01 -19.94
C GLN A 554 -28.38 -9.83 -19.83
N SER A 555 -28.89 -9.99 -18.61
CA SER A 555 -30.30 -10.29 -18.43
C SER A 555 -31.04 -9.16 -19.15
N ALA A 556 -31.65 -9.44 -20.30
CA ALA A 556 -32.34 -8.42 -21.07
C ALA A 556 -33.34 -7.75 -20.13
N TRP A 557 -33.09 -6.48 -19.79
CA TRP A 557 -34.04 -5.69 -19.03
C TRP A 557 -35.14 -5.28 -20.00
N ARG A 558 -35.96 -6.28 -20.36
CA ARG A 558 -37.20 -6.06 -21.07
C ARG A 558 -38.11 -5.34 -20.11
N VAL A 559 -38.16 -4.01 -20.24
CA VAL A 559 -39.39 -3.26 -20.03
C VAL A 559 -40.39 -3.89 -21.00
N ARG A 560 -41.07 -4.95 -20.54
CA ARG A 560 -42.21 -5.51 -21.27
C ARG A 560 -43.29 -4.46 -21.14
N ASP A 561 -43.77 -4.03 -22.29
CA ASP A 561 -44.75 -2.98 -22.48
C ASP A 561 -44.20 -1.61 -22.04
N ASN A 562 -44.07 -0.71 -23.02
CA ASN A 562 -43.65 0.67 -22.79
C ASN A 562 -44.78 1.33 -21.98
N PRO A 563 -44.60 1.63 -20.67
CA PRO A 563 -45.68 2.23 -19.89
C PRO A 563 -46.02 3.58 -20.53
N ALA A 564 -47.31 3.84 -20.76
CA ALA A 564 -47.73 5.10 -21.37
C ALA A 564 -47.16 6.27 -20.56
N VAL A 565 -46.41 7.15 -21.22
CA VAL A 565 -45.77 8.30 -20.58
C VAL A 565 -46.86 9.26 -20.10
N ASN A 566 -47.28 9.07 -18.85
CA ASN A 566 -48.29 9.89 -18.21
C ASN A 566 -47.73 11.32 -17.96
N GLN A 567 -48.58 12.33 -18.06
CA GLN A 567 -48.26 13.72 -17.76
C GLN A 567 -47.65 13.91 -16.34
N GLN A 568 -47.99 13.04 -15.38
CA GLN A 568 -47.35 12.99 -14.06
C GLN A 568 -45.85 12.65 -14.15
N LEU A 569 -45.47 11.66 -14.96
CA LEU A 569 -44.06 11.27 -15.15
C LEU A 569 -43.26 12.41 -15.82
N ILE A 570 -43.86 13.08 -16.80
CA ILE A 570 -43.29 14.28 -17.43
C ILE A 570 -43.08 15.38 -16.38
N ASN A 571 -44.04 15.57 -15.47
CA ASN A 571 -43.91 16.54 -14.38
C ASN A 571 -42.81 16.18 -13.37
N MET A 572 -42.61 14.89 -13.06
CA MET A 572 -41.55 14.41 -12.15
C MET A 572 -40.14 14.73 -12.67
N LEU A 573 -39.94 14.68 -14.00
CA LEU A 573 -38.65 14.88 -14.66
C LEU A 573 -38.40 16.35 -15.07
N LYS A 574 -39.31 17.27 -14.72
CA LYS A 574 -39.09 18.71 -14.93
C LYS A 574 -37.87 19.19 -14.14
N GLY A 575 -36.92 19.80 -14.85
CA GLY A 575 -35.65 20.26 -14.29
C GLY A 575 -34.45 19.38 -14.68
N ILE A 576 -34.69 18.18 -15.22
CA ILE A 576 -33.65 17.38 -15.91
C ILE A 576 -33.55 17.82 -17.37
N GLU A 577 -32.36 17.67 -17.95
CA GLU A 577 -32.12 17.88 -19.38
C GLU A 577 -33.03 16.97 -20.24
N PRO A 578 -33.72 17.50 -21.27
CA PRO A 578 -34.73 16.77 -22.04
C PRO A 578 -34.35 15.35 -22.51
N GLN A 579 -33.13 15.12 -23.00
CA GLN A 579 -32.72 13.81 -23.50
C GLN A 579 -32.45 12.82 -22.36
N ARG A 580 -31.83 13.25 -21.24
CA ARG A 580 -31.71 12.39 -20.05
C ARG A 580 -33.07 12.05 -19.44
N ALA A 581 -34.01 13.00 -19.42
CA ALA A 581 -35.38 12.75 -19.01
C ALA A 581 -36.06 11.67 -19.90
N LEU A 582 -35.85 11.73 -21.23
CA LEU A 582 -36.34 10.71 -22.16
C LEU A 582 -35.77 9.31 -21.84
N TYR A 583 -34.47 9.21 -21.54
CA TYR A 583 -33.80 7.95 -21.21
C TYR A 583 -34.19 7.39 -19.82
N LEU A 584 -34.47 8.25 -18.83
CA LEU A 584 -34.89 7.85 -17.48
C LEU A 584 -36.39 7.52 -17.39
N SER A 585 -37.21 8.05 -18.30
CA SER A 585 -38.67 7.86 -18.33
C SER A 585 -39.10 6.39 -18.24
N PRO A 586 -38.56 5.42 -19.03
CA PRO A 586 -38.91 4.01 -18.88
C PRO A 586 -38.52 3.40 -17.53
N VAL A 587 -37.46 3.92 -16.88
CA VAL A 587 -37.00 3.46 -15.57
C VAL A 587 -37.97 3.89 -14.49
N PHE A 588 -38.30 5.18 -14.43
CA PHE A 588 -39.25 5.68 -13.43
C PHE A 588 -40.68 5.24 -13.69
N GLY A 589 -41.12 5.08 -14.95
CA GLY A 589 -42.40 4.47 -15.28
C GLY A 589 -42.54 3.04 -14.74
N TRP A 590 -41.49 2.23 -14.88
CA TRP A 590 -41.43 0.90 -14.26
C TRP A 590 -41.44 0.98 -12.73
N ILE A 591 -40.61 1.81 -12.10
CA ILE A 591 -40.57 1.96 -10.63
C ILE A 591 -41.95 2.38 -10.09
N SER A 592 -42.56 3.42 -10.65
CA SER A 592 -43.90 3.88 -10.28
C SER A 592 -44.93 2.77 -10.37
N THR A 593 -44.86 1.92 -11.40
CA THR A 593 -45.75 0.75 -11.56
C THR A 593 -45.50 -0.32 -10.48
N GLN A 594 -44.25 -0.53 -10.05
CA GLN A 594 -43.93 -1.50 -8.99
C GLN A 594 -44.34 -1.04 -7.58
N ILE A 595 -44.50 0.27 -7.36
CA ILE A 595 -44.83 0.83 -6.03
C ILE A 595 -46.29 1.28 -5.91
N ALA A 596 -46.99 1.54 -7.02
CA ALA A 596 -48.34 2.12 -7.02
C ALA A 596 -49.33 1.41 -6.06
N SER A 597 -49.36 0.07 -6.05
CA SER A 597 -50.27 -0.70 -5.20
C SER A 597 -49.94 -0.66 -3.70
N ALA A 598 -48.71 -0.32 -3.33
CA ALA A 598 -48.32 -0.09 -1.93
C ALA A 598 -48.56 1.37 -1.53
N VAL A 599 -48.32 2.32 -2.45
CA VAL A 599 -48.58 3.75 -2.23
C VAL A 599 -50.07 4.04 -2.08
N SER A 600 -50.93 3.35 -2.83
CA SER A 600 -52.40 3.46 -2.71
C SER A 600 -52.97 2.98 -1.37
N LEU A 601 -52.16 2.40 -0.48
CA LEU A 601 -52.56 2.05 0.89
C LEU A 601 -52.43 3.22 1.88
N ILE A 602 -51.73 4.30 1.49
CA ILE A 602 -51.35 5.42 2.37
C ILE A 602 -51.62 6.81 1.78
N GLU A 603 -52.18 6.90 0.57
CA GLU A 603 -52.45 8.15 -0.15
C GLU A 603 -53.96 8.34 -0.40
N LEU A 604 -54.48 9.57 -0.30
CA LEU A 604 -55.87 9.92 -0.66
C LEU A 604 -56.02 10.47 -2.10
N SER A 605 -54.92 10.93 -2.69
CA SER A 605 -54.84 11.49 -4.05
C SER A 605 -54.34 10.45 -5.07
N ASP A 606 -54.70 10.64 -6.34
CA ASP A 606 -54.18 9.82 -7.45
C ASP A 606 -52.71 10.20 -7.79
N GLY A 607 -51.75 9.68 -7.02
CA GLY A 607 -50.35 9.59 -7.42
C GLY A 607 -49.49 10.85 -7.23
N ALA A 608 -49.87 11.76 -6.33
CA ALA A 608 -49.00 12.86 -5.92
C ALA A 608 -47.82 12.35 -5.06
N LEU A 609 -48.07 11.38 -4.17
CA LEU A 609 -47.09 10.84 -3.23
C LEU A 609 -45.94 10.10 -3.94
N ILE A 610 -46.23 9.41 -5.04
CA ILE A 610 -45.23 8.77 -5.93
C ILE A 610 -44.14 9.76 -6.35
N ASN A 611 -44.50 11.01 -6.65
CA ASN A 611 -43.55 12.02 -7.09
C ASN A 611 -42.56 12.39 -5.97
N SER A 612 -43.05 12.52 -4.73
CA SER A 612 -42.22 12.82 -3.55
C SER A 612 -41.23 11.69 -3.24
N LEU A 613 -41.73 10.44 -3.21
CA LEU A 613 -40.96 9.22 -2.96
C LEU A 613 -39.80 9.00 -3.94
N LEU A 614 -40.00 9.41 -5.20
CA LEU A 614 -39.02 9.19 -6.27
C LEU A 614 -38.07 10.39 -6.50
N LYS A 615 -38.37 11.58 -5.96
CA LYS A 615 -37.62 12.82 -6.19
C LYS A 615 -36.10 12.66 -5.96
N SER A 616 -35.69 12.12 -4.81
CA SER A 616 -34.26 11.96 -4.50
C SER A 616 -33.57 10.87 -5.34
N TYR A 617 -34.32 9.85 -5.79
CA TYR A 617 -33.80 8.85 -6.72
C TYR A 617 -33.62 9.41 -8.12
N ILE A 618 -34.54 10.26 -8.57
CA ILE A 618 -34.48 10.94 -9.88
C ILE A 618 -33.16 11.72 -10.01
N VAL A 619 -32.79 12.51 -9.00
CA VAL A 619 -31.50 13.23 -8.97
C VAL A 619 -30.31 12.27 -9.07
N PHE A 620 -30.27 11.21 -8.24
CA PHE A 620 -29.18 10.24 -8.26
C PHE A 620 -29.05 9.50 -9.60
N PHE A 621 -30.17 9.05 -10.18
CA PHE A 621 -30.17 8.37 -11.47
C PHE A 621 -29.79 9.31 -12.62
N ASP A 622 -30.12 10.60 -12.53
CA ASP A 622 -29.67 11.60 -13.50
C ASP A 622 -28.16 11.85 -13.42
N GLU A 623 -27.61 12.05 -12.22
CA GLU A 623 -26.15 12.15 -12.02
C GLU A 623 -25.40 10.93 -12.58
N LYS A 624 -25.90 9.71 -12.32
CA LYS A 624 -25.26 8.49 -12.82
C LYS A 624 -25.45 8.33 -14.33
N LEU A 625 -26.55 8.76 -14.91
CA LEU A 625 -26.73 8.74 -16.37
C LEU A 625 -25.81 9.75 -17.06
N GLN A 626 -25.76 10.98 -16.55
CA GLN A 626 -24.88 12.03 -17.02
C GLN A 626 -23.42 11.56 -17.02
N GLN A 627 -22.95 10.97 -15.93
CA GLN A 627 -21.61 10.37 -15.84
C GLN A 627 -21.31 9.34 -16.94
N ALA A 628 -22.29 8.49 -17.30
CA ALA A 628 -22.11 7.52 -18.39
C ALA A 628 -22.09 8.20 -19.78
N ILE A 629 -22.84 9.28 -19.96
CA ILE A 629 -22.81 10.11 -21.18
C ILE A 629 -21.46 10.84 -21.30
N ASP A 630 -20.91 11.34 -20.20
CA ASP A 630 -19.60 12.01 -20.18
C ASP A 630 -18.45 11.05 -20.50
N TRP A 631 -18.47 9.83 -19.96
CA TRP A 631 -17.51 8.79 -20.36
C TRP A 631 -17.60 8.46 -21.86
N PHE A 632 -18.83 8.40 -22.41
CA PHE A 632 -19.05 8.16 -23.84
C PHE A 632 -18.49 9.30 -24.69
N GLY A 633 -18.70 10.55 -24.28
CA GLY A 633 -18.12 11.73 -24.93
C GLY A 633 -16.59 11.69 -24.95
N GLN A 634 -15.98 11.43 -23.78
CA GLN A 634 -14.52 11.29 -23.64
C GLN A 634 -13.96 10.17 -24.55
N GLU A 635 -14.62 9.02 -24.64
CA GLU A 635 -14.22 7.92 -25.53
C GLU A 635 -14.38 8.22 -27.02
N ARG A 636 -15.17 9.23 -27.38
CA ARG A 636 -15.35 9.70 -28.76
C ARG A 636 -14.55 10.98 -29.06
N GLY A 637 -13.77 11.49 -28.11
CA GLY A 637 -13.02 12.74 -28.25
C GLY A 637 -13.91 13.98 -28.33
N LEU A 638 -15.12 13.91 -27.75
CA LEU A 638 -16.13 14.96 -27.78
C LEU A 638 -16.24 15.62 -26.40
N SER A 639 -16.28 16.96 -26.39
CA SER A 639 -16.42 17.78 -25.18
C SER A 639 -17.70 18.63 -25.15
N ASN A 640 -18.38 18.80 -26.29
CA ASN A 640 -19.65 19.51 -26.38
C ASN A 640 -20.83 18.53 -26.21
N TYR A 641 -21.74 18.81 -25.27
CA TYR A 641 -22.84 17.92 -24.90
C TYR A 641 -23.77 17.56 -26.06
N ASP A 642 -24.17 18.53 -26.89
CA ASP A 642 -25.06 18.30 -28.04
C ASP A 642 -24.41 17.37 -29.07
N MET A 643 -23.09 17.51 -29.30
CA MET A 643 -22.33 16.59 -30.15
C MET A 643 -22.24 15.19 -29.55
N ILE A 644 -22.09 15.06 -28.23
CA ILE A 644 -22.08 13.78 -27.52
C ILE A 644 -23.43 13.07 -27.69
N ILE A 645 -24.54 13.76 -27.45
CA ILE A 645 -25.90 13.22 -27.62
C ILE A 645 -26.16 12.85 -29.09
N ALA A 646 -25.80 13.70 -30.04
CA ALA A 646 -25.95 13.41 -31.47
C ALA A 646 -25.08 12.23 -31.94
N GLN A 647 -23.94 11.96 -31.31
CA GLN A 647 -23.15 10.75 -31.54
C GLN A 647 -23.77 9.52 -30.84
N LEU A 648 -24.32 9.68 -29.64
CA LEU A 648 -24.96 8.61 -28.88
C LEU A 648 -26.19 8.08 -29.60
N GLU A 649 -27.07 8.95 -30.10
CA GLU A 649 -28.24 8.57 -30.92
C GLU A 649 -27.84 7.83 -32.20
N ARG A 650 -26.79 8.29 -32.90
CA ARG A 650 -26.22 7.57 -34.06
C ARG A 650 -25.71 6.17 -33.70
N GLU A 651 -25.27 5.96 -32.46
CA GLU A 651 -24.83 4.67 -31.91
C GLU A 651 -25.96 3.89 -31.18
N SER A 652 -27.24 4.09 -31.55
CA SER A 652 -28.43 3.43 -30.94
C SER A 652 -28.88 4.01 -29.58
N GLY A 653 -28.52 5.25 -29.28
CA GLY A 653 -28.96 5.99 -28.09
C GLY A 653 -28.56 5.30 -26.79
N PHE A 654 -29.43 5.38 -25.78
CA PHE A 654 -29.24 4.76 -24.48
C PHE A 654 -28.84 3.27 -24.53
N ALA A 655 -29.25 2.52 -25.57
CA ALA A 655 -28.97 1.09 -25.67
C ALA A 655 -27.47 0.72 -25.87
N VAL A 656 -26.60 1.71 -26.13
CA VAL A 656 -25.14 1.51 -26.16
C VAL A 656 -24.49 1.67 -24.77
N LEU A 657 -25.02 2.54 -23.88
CA LEU A 657 -24.40 2.77 -22.57
C LEU A 657 -24.30 1.50 -21.71
N PRO A 658 -25.31 0.61 -21.60
CA PRO A 658 -25.19 -0.67 -20.88
C PRO A 658 -24.19 -1.67 -21.50
N LYS A 659 -23.80 -1.49 -22.76
CA LYS A 659 -22.82 -2.34 -23.46
C LYS A 659 -21.39 -1.89 -23.19
N LEU A 660 -21.18 -0.57 -23.11
CA LEU A 660 -19.88 0.04 -22.77
C LEU A 660 -19.63 0.03 -21.25
N TYR A 661 -20.68 0.26 -20.46
CA TYR A 661 -20.62 0.46 -19.00
C TYR A 661 -21.49 -0.56 -18.25
N PRO A 662 -21.15 -1.87 -18.31
CA PRO A 662 -22.02 -2.92 -17.78
C PRO A 662 -22.06 -2.96 -16.25
N ASN A 663 -21.02 -2.49 -15.55
CA ASN A 663 -21.01 -2.43 -14.08
C ASN A 663 -21.85 -1.26 -13.56
N TRP A 664 -21.79 -0.09 -14.20
CA TRP A 664 -22.71 1.03 -14.00
C TRP A 664 -24.17 0.58 -14.14
N PHE A 665 -24.51 -0.07 -15.26
CA PHE A 665 -25.87 -0.54 -15.50
C PHE A 665 -26.32 -1.61 -14.48
N ARG A 666 -25.43 -2.55 -14.10
CA ARG A 666 -25.69 -3.55 -13.07
C ARG A 666 -26.00 -2.90 -11.71
N LEU A 667 -25.21 -1.90 -11.32
CA LEU A 667 -25.38 -1.19 -10.05
C LEU A 667 -26.66 -0.35 -10.05
N GLY A 668 -26.93 0.42 -11.12
CA GLY A 668 -28.17 1.17 -11.29
C GLY A 668 -29.42 0.29 -11.25
N LYS A 669 -29.41 -0.85 -11.96
CA LYS A 669 -30.50 -1.84 -11.91
C LYS A 669 -30.70 -2.39 -10.50
N LYS A 670 -29.62 -2.68 -9.76
CA LYS A 670 -29.71 -3.16 -8.38
C LYS A 670 -30.25 -2.08 -7.44
N MET A 671 -29.87 -0.82 -7.64
CA MET A 671 -30.41 0.32 -6.89
C MET A 671 -31.92 0.42 -7.10
N ALA A 672 -32.40 0.46 -8.35
CA ALA A 672 -33.84 0.52 -8.66
C ALA A 672 -34.64 -0.63 -8.02
N LEU A 673 -34.09 -1.85 -8.02
CA LEU A 673 -34.70 -3.00 -7.35
C LEU A 673 -34.74 -2.89 -5.82
N ASN A 674 -33.80 -2.17 -5.21
CA ASN A 674 -33.80 -1.90 -3.77
C ASN A 674 -34.78 -0.77 -3.43
N THR A 675 -34.78 0.33 -4.20
CA THR A 675 -35.75 1.43 -4.13
C THR A 675 -37.18 0.90 -4.03
N CYS A 676 -37.60 0.03 -4.97
CA CYS A 676 -38.96 -0.53 -4.95
C CYS A 676 -39.24 -1.35 -3.67
N ARG A 677 -38.26 -2.11 -3.16
CA ARG A 677 -38.43 -2.91 -1.93
C ARG A 677 -38.52 -2.05 -0.68
N GLU A 678 -37.70 -1.01 -0.62
CA GLU A 678 -37.63 -0.07 0.51
C GLU A 678 -38.90 0.77 0.59
N ILE A 679 -39.36 1.34 -0.54
CA ILE A 679 -40.67 2.02 -0.65
C ILE A 679 -41.80 1.08 -0.24
N ASN A 680 -41.92 -0.10 -0.89
CA ASN A 680 -43.04 -1.01 -0.62
C ASN A 680 -43.07 -1.48 0.85
N ARG A 681 -41.89 -1.74 1.46
CA ARG A 681 -41.81 -2.08 2.88
C ARG A 681 -42.24 -0.90 3.77
N MET A 682 -41.81 0.33 3.46
CA MET A 682 -42.23 1.51 4.21
C MET A 682 -43.74 1.74 4.10
N CYS A 683 -44.32 1.73 2.90
CA CYS A 683 -45.75 1.94 2.69
C CYS A 683 -46.60 0.87 3.40
N LEU A 684 -46.19 -0.41 3.38
CA LEU A 684 -46.87 -1.48 4.10
C LEU A 684 -46.81 -1.29 5.63
N ARG A 685 -45.64 -0.90 6.18
CA ARG A 685 -45.49 -0.56 7.60
C ARG A 685 -46.37 0.62 7.99
N LEU A 686 -46.39 1.67 7.19
CA LEU A 686 -47.19 2.87 7.42
C LEU A 686 -48.70 2.57 7.41
N ALA A 687 -49.19 1.82 6.42
CA ALA A 687 -50.59 1.41 6.37
C ALA A 687 -51.00 0.55 7.58
N GLN A 688 -50.08 -0.32 8.07
CA GLN A 688 -50.31 -1.13 9.26
C GLN A 688 -50.25 -0.31 10.57
N ASP A 689 -49.33 0.65 10.66
CA ASP A 689 -49.05 1.39 11.89
C ASP A 689 -49.88 2.66 12.06
N LEU A 690 -50.56 3.16 11.02
CA LEU A 690 -51.34 4.41 11.08
C LEU A 690 -52.31 4.50 12.27
N PRO A 691 -53.05 3.45 12.68
CA PRO A 691 -53.89 3.49 13.87
C PRO A 691 -53.09 3.71 15.17
N ASP A 692 -51.92 3.08 15.28
CA ASP A 692 -51.03 3.20 16.44
C ASP A 692 -50.29 4.55 16.45
N ILE A 693 -49.93 5.07 15.26
CA ILE A 693 -49.40 6.44 15.08
C ILE A 693 -50.44 7.45 15.58
N ASN A 694 -51.70 7.34 15.16
CA ASN A 694 -52.76 8.21 15.67
C ASN A 694 -52.91 8.05 17.19
N SER A 695 -53.01 6.82 17.71
CA SER A 695 -53.15 6.62 19.16
C SER A 695 -51.98 7.18 19.99
N CYS A 696 -50.77 7.24 19.44
CA CYS A 696 -49.57 7.76 20.10
C CYS A 696 -49.42 9.29 19.95
N TYR A 697 -49.65 9.83 18.74
CA TYR A 697 -49.34 11.23 18.40
C TYR A 697 -50.57 12.16 18.33
N GLU A 698 -51.81 11.66 18.35
CA GLU A 698 -53.04 12.48 18.26
C GLU A 698 -53.12 13.54 19.37
N LYS A 699 -52.65 13.25 20.59
CA LYS A 699 -52.57 14.22 21.68
C LYS A 699 -51.64 15.42 21.39
N LEU A 700 -50.64 15.24 20.53
CA LEU A 700 -49.70 16.28 20.10
C LEU A 700 -50.20 16.99 18.83
N TRP A 701 -50.91 16.25 17.97
CA TRP A 701 -51.40 16.74 16.69
C TRP A 701 -52.72 17.52 16.81
N GLY A 702 -53.59 17.15 17.75
CA GLY A 702 -54.94 17.69 17.93
C GLY A 702 -55.99 17.05 17.00
N SER A 703 -55.57 16.23 16.04
CA SER A 703 -56.43 15.44 15.16
C SER A 703 -55.69 14.21 14.64
N SER A 704 -56.40 13.08 14.52
CA SER A 704 -55.95 11.92 13.75
C SER A 704 -55.68 12.27 12.29
N ALA A 705 -54.66 11.63 11.70
CA ALA A 705 -54.37 11.64 10.28
C ALA A 705 -55.03 10.45 9.57
N CYS A 706 -55.48 10.63 8.33
CA CYS A 706 -56.04 9.57 7.50
C CYS A 706 -55.07 9.09 6.41
N ALA A 707 -54.10 9.93 5.99
CA ALA A 707 -53.16 9.59 4.92
C ALA A 707 -51.90 10.47 4.92
N ILE A 708 -50.97 10.14 4.03
CA ILE A 708 -49.71 10.84 3.81
C ILE A 708 -49.81 11.62 2.50
N THR A 709 -49.38 12.88 2.54
CA THR A 709 -49.46 13.85 1.43
C THR A 709 -48.10 14.11 0.78
N ASP A 710 -47.01 13.99 1.53
CA ASP A 710 -45.64 14.15 1.03
C ASP A 710 -44.65 13.29 1.84
N VAL A 711 -43.62 12.77 1.18
CA VAL A 711 -42.45 12.16 1.83
C VAL A 711 -41.18 12.87 1.38
N SER A 712 -40.45 13.43 2.34
CA SER A 712 -39.17 14.08 2.14
C SER A 712 -38.03 13.21 2.68
N LEU A 713 -37.03 12.93 1.84
CA LEU A 713 -35.81 12.22 2.23
C LEU A 713 -34.70 13.24 2.52
N PRO A 714 -34.12 13.30 3.73
CA PRO A 714 -33.04 14.24 4.06
C PRO A 714 -31.84 14.13 3.12
N THR A 715 -31.23 15.26 2.77
CA THR A 715 -30.07 15.27 1.87
C THR A 715 -28.84 14.61 2.52
N GLY A 716 -28.28 13.60 1.86
CA GLY A 716 -27.11 12.86 2.32
C GLY A 716 -27.40 11.63 3.19
N SER A 717 -28.66 11.27 3.43
CA SER A 717 -29.00 9.97 4.03
C SER A 717 -28.98 8.86 2.99
N ASP A 718 -28.43 7.69 3.34
CA ASP A 718 -28.58 6.48 2.55
C ASP A 718 -30.07 6.22 2.26
N PHE A 719 -30.37 5.90 1.01
CA PHE A 719 -31.72 5.68 0.47
C PHE A 719 -32.66 4.92 1.45
N PHE A 720 -33.78 5.58 1.81
CA PHE A 720 -34.80 5.13 2.78
C PHE A 720 -34.35 4.74 4.21
N SER A 721 -33.15 5.12 4.66
CA SER A 721 -32.75 5.00 6.08
C SER A 721 -33.61 5.86 7.01
N VAL A 722 -33.91 7.10 6.60
CA VAL A 722 -34.75 8.07 7.31
C VAL A 722 -35.69 8.77 6.31
N ALA A 723 -36.95 8.98 6.70
CA ALA A 723 -37.93 9.71 5.90
C ALA A 723 -38.79 10.64 6.77
N ILE A 724 -38.97 11.88 6.34
CA ILE A 724 -39.90 12.83 6.95
C ILE A 724 -41.24 12.68 6.22
N LEU A 725 -42.26 12.27 6.95
CA LEU A 725 -43.63 12.06 6.46
C LEU A 725 -44.44 13.31 6.77
N THR A 726 -45.20 13.83 5.79
CA THR A 726 -46.21 14.86 6.00
C THR A 726 -47.59 14.24 5.82
N PHE A 727 -48.48 14.43 6.79
CA PHE A 727 -49.82 13.86 6.81
C PHE A 727 -50.87 14.82 6.24
N ASP A 728 -52.08 14.33 5.99
CA ASP A 728 -53.22 15.10 5.50
C ASP A 728 -53.73 16.17 6.50
N ASN A 729 -53.52 15.95 7.80
CA ASN A 729 -53.72 16.97 8.84
C ASN A 729 -52.60 18.04 8.91
N GLY A 730 -51.62 18.01 7.99
CA GLY A 730 -50.48 18.93 7.92
C GLY A 730 -49.37 18.69 8.94
N LYS A 731 -49.48 17.64 9.78
CA LYS A 731 -48.47 17.29 10.78
C LYS A 731 -47.35 16.44 10.16
N LYS A 732 -46.22 16.36 10.87
CA LYS A 732 -45.01 15.66 10.40
C LYS A 732 -44.51 14.64 11.42
N LEU A 733 -43.87 13.60 10.90
CA LEU A 733 -43.28 12.51 11.66
C LEU A 733 -41.99 12.04 10.97
N VAL A 734 -41.00 11.57 11.71
CA VAL A 734 -39.76 11.01 11.18
C VAL A 734 -39.81 9.48 11.26
N TYR A 735 -39.95 8.80 10.13
CA TYR A 735 -39.75 7.35 10.04
C TYR A 735 -38.25 7.04 9.98
N LYS A 736 -37.81 6.04 10.75
CA LYS A 736 -36.45 5.50 10.73
C LYS A 736 -36.49 4.00 10.43
N ALA A 737 -35.82 3.56 9.38
CA ALA A 737 -35.79 2.16 8.93
C ALA A 737 -34.78 1.29 9.72
N ARG A 738 -34.57 1.59 11.01
CA ARG A 738 -33.60 0.95 11.91
C ARG A 738 -34.19 0.80 13.32
N ASP A 739 -33.55 -0.02 14.15
CA ASP A 739 -33.91 -0.10 15.57
C ASP A 739 -33.84 1.29 16.23
N VAL A 740 -34.98 1.79 16.74
CA VAL A 740 -35.09 3.06 17.48
C VAL A 740 -35.32 2.86 18.98
N ARG A 741 -35.23 1.61 19.48
CA ARG A 741 -35.39 1.32 20.91
C ARG A 741 -34.33 2.04 21.75
N ILE A 742 -33.14 2.24 21.19
CA ILE A 742 -32.05 3.00 21.82
C ILE A 742 -32.40 4.49 21.97
N ASP A 743 -32.88 5.13 20.91
CA ASP A 743 -33.34 6.53 20.96
C ASP A 743 -34.51 6.65 21.96
N HIS A 744 -35.49 5.75 21.89
CA HIS A 744 -36.61 5.73 22.83
C HIS A 744 -36.15 5.61 24.29
N ARG A 745 -35.23 4.69 24.59
CA ARG A 745 -34.72 4.50 25.95
C ARG A 745 -33.96 5.73 26.48
N ILE A 746 -33.24 6.45 25.62
CA ILE A 746 -32.42 7.58 26.06
C ILE A 746 -33.19 8.89 26.09
N VAL A 747 -34.04 9.21 25.10
CA VAL A 747 -34.66 10.54 24.91
C VAL A 747 -36.19 10.57 24.76
N ASN A 748 -36.91 9.44 24.87
CA ASN A 748 -38.37 9.45 24.76
C ASN A 748 -39.03 10.37 25.80
N SER A 749 -40.14 11.02 25.43
CA SER A 749 -40.98 11.71 26.39
C SER A 749 -41.98 10.77 27.06
N SER A 750 -42.06 10.78 28.40
CA SER A 750 -43.03 9.98 29.17
C SER A 750 -44.50 10.32 28.90
N LYS A 751 -44.79 11.37 28.12
CA LYS A 751 -46.13 11.67 27.58
C LYS A 751 -46.72 10.52 26.74
N THR A 752 -45.87 9.62 26.21
CA THR A 752 -46.27 8.50 25.35
C THR A 752 -45.82 7.11 25.86
N GLY A 753 -45.19 7.00 27.03
CA GLY A 753 -44.68 5.73 27.54
C GLY A 753 -43.78 5.86 28.78
N ASP A 754 -42.81 4.96 28.90
CA ASP A 754 -41.85 4.96 30.00
C ASP A 754 -40.96 6.22 30.02
N GLN A 755 -40.49 6.60 31.22
CA GLN A 755 -39.49 7.63 31.39
C GLN A 755 -38.15 7.21 30.76
N SER A 756 -37.55 8.14 30.01
CA SER A 756 -36.25 7.95 29.38
C SER A 756 -35.09 8.31 30.30
N ILE A 757 -33.86 7.92 29.92
CA ILE A 757 -32.64 8.27 30.67
C ILE A 757 -32.50 9.79 30.81
N VAL A 758 -32.81 10.58 29.77
CA VAL A 758 -32.80 12.05 29.84
C VAL A 758 -33.82 12.58 30.86
N GLU A 759 -35.05 12.09 30.86
CA GLU A 759 -36.06 12.57 31.82
C GLU A 759 -35.70 12.21 33.28
N ILE A 760 -34.99 11.11 33.51
CA ILE A 760 -34.51 10.71 34.84
C ILE A 760 -33.26 11.51 35.25
N VAL A 761 -32.30 11.70 34.34
CA VAL A 761 -31.14 12.58 34.59
C VAL A 761 -31.59 14.01 34.88
N ASN A 762 -32.60 14.53 34.17
CA ASN A 762 -33.20 15.84 34.45
C ASN A 762 -33.81 15.94 35.86
N GLN A 763 -34.27 14.83 36.45
CA GLN A 763 -34.71 14.81 37.85
C GLN A 763 -33.50 14.86 38.81
N TRP A 764 -32.44 14.10 38.54
CA TRP A 764 -31.20 14.14 39.33
C TRP A 764 -30.46 15.48 39.26
N LEU A 765 -30.70 16.28 38.21
CA LEU A 765 -30.17 17.64 38.08
C LEU A 765 -30.78 18.62 39.11
N ASP A 766 -31.87 18.26 39.79
CA ASP A 766 -32.50 19.03 40.88
C ASP A 766 -32.81 20.49 40.50
N GLY A 767 -33.63 20.65 39.46
CA GLY A 767 -34.04 21.96 38.92
C GLY A 767 -32.96 22.70 38.10
N PHE A 768 -31.73 22.17 38.01
CA PHE A 768 -30.72 22.70 37.10
C PHE A 768 -31.11 22.46 35.62
N PRO A 769 -30.76 23.37 34.67
CA PRO A 769 -31.14 23.25 33.26
C PRO A 769 -30.82 21.90 32.61
N GLY A 770 -31.88 21.21 32.15
CA GLY A 770 -31.82 19.86 31.56
C GLY A 770 -32.16 19.80 30.06
N LEU A 771 -32.05 18.60 29.49
CA LEU A 771 -32.23 18.33 28.06
C LEU A 771 -33.71 18.13 27.67
N GLY A 772 -34.05 18.42 26.42
CA GLY A 772 -35.38 18.14 25.88
C GLY A 772 -35.60 16.66 25.54
N SER A 773 -36.78 16.14 25.87
CA SER A 773 -37.26 14.81 25.46
C SER A 773 -38.34 14.95 24.37
N HIS A 774 -38.41 14.02 23.42
CA HIS A 774 -39.42 14.03 22.36
C HIS A 774 -40.00 12.63 22.11
N CYS A 775 -41.15 12.52 21.47
CA CYS A 775 -41.89 11.26 21.40
C CYS A 775 -41.31 10.31 20.35
N ILE A 776 -41.06 9.05 20.73
CA ILE A 776 -40.52 8.00 19.85
C ILE A 776 -41.33 6.72 20.02
N MET A 777 -41.79 6.13 18.91
CA MET A 777 -42.55 4.89 18.85
C MET A 777 -41.75 3.78 18.14
N PRO A 778 -41.10 2.86 18.89
CA PRO A 778 -40.48 1.67 18.32
C PRO A 778 -41.51 0.68 17.76
N ARG A 779 -41.16 0.01 16.66
CA ARG A 779 -41.94 -1.05 16.02
C ARG A 779 -41.04 -2.19 15.53
N CYS A 780 -41.65 -3.29 15.11
CA CYS A 780 -40.95 -4.36 14.40
C CYS A 780 -41.90 -5.14 13.50
N ASP A 781 -41.37 -5.66 12.39
CA ASP A 781 -42.05 -6.66 11.56
C ASP A 781 -41.24 -7.97 11.50
N LYS A 782 -41.90 -9.06 11.12
CA LYS A 782 -41.23 -10.34 10.88
C LYS A 782 -40.78 -10.42 9.43
N HIS A 783 -39.48 -10.59 9.20
CA HIS A 783 -38.92 -10.81 7.87
C HIS A 783 -38.07 -12.08 7.87
N ARG A 784 -38.46 -13.07 7.04
CA ARG A 784 -37.75 -14.37 6.91
C ARG A 784 -37.55 -15.16 8.22
N GLY A 785 -38.34 -14.87 9.26
CA GLY A 785 -38.23 -15.48 10.59
C GLY A 785 -37.55 -14.60 11.63
N GLU A 786 -36.81 -13.58 11.21
CA GLU A 786 -36.19 -12.58 12.09
C GLU A 786 -37.13 -11.41 12.39
N LEU A 787 -36.89 -10.70 13.51
CA LEU A 787 -37.54 -9.44 13.83
C LEU A 787 -36.70 -8.27 13.29
N LEU A 788 -37.25 -7.49 12.36
CA LEU A 788 -36.64 -6.25 11.90
C LEU A 788 -37.27 -5.07 12.64
N HIS A 789 -36.49 -4.47 13.55
CA HIS A 789 -36.90 -3.26 14.25
C HIS A 789 -36.83 -2.02 13.35
N TYR A 790 -37.79 -1.13 13.54
CA TYR A 790 -37.91 0.19 12.91
C TYR A 790 -38.64 1.13 13.87
N GLY A 791 -38.93 2.37 13.48
CA GLY A 791 -39.92 3.14 14.22
C GLY A 791 -40.11 4.56 13.74
N TYR A 792 -40.79 5.34 14.57
CA TYR A 792 -41.21 6.70 14.28
C TYR A 792 -40.77 7.65 15.41
N ALA A 793 -40.42 8.88 15.07
CA ALA A 793 -40.08 9.93 16.01
C ALA A 793 -40.82 11.23 15.67
N GLU A 794 -41.09 12.04 16.70
CA GLU A 794 -41.65 13.38 16.58
C GLU A 794 -40.79 14.27 15.66
N TYR A 795 -41.44 15.00 14.75
CA TYR A 795 -40.75 15.98 13.91
C TYR A 795 -40.59 17.31 14.66
N LEU A 796 -39.36 17.60 15.08
CA LEU A 796 -38.99 18.88 15.68
C LEU A 796 -38.75 19.93 14.58
N ASP A 797 -39.66 20.90 14.47
CA ASP A 797 -39.67 21.89 13.39
C ASP A 797 -38.62 22.98 13.58
N ARG A 798 -37.68 23.07 12.63
CA ARG A 798 -36.57 24.04 12.62
C ARG A 798 -36.90 25.36 11.91
N SER A 799 -38.09 25.51 11.31
CA SER A 799 -38.41 26.64 10.43
C SER A 799 -38.51 28.00 11.15
N ASN A 800 -38.55 28.01 12.49
CA ASN A 800 -38.55 29.22 13.34
C ASN A 800 -37.29 29.29 14.23
N ALA A 801 -36.15 28.69 13.81
CA ALA A 801 -35.00 28.45 14.69
C ALA A 801 -34.05 29.64 14.94
N ASP A 802 -34.33 30.82 14.38
CA ASP A 802 -33.60 32.07 14.69
C ASP A 802 -34.04 32.58 16.08
N HIS A 803 -33.58 31.89 17.12
CA HIS A 803 -34.01 32.10 18.49
C HIS A 803 -33.21 33.22 19.16
N ILE A 804 -33.82 34.40 19.24
CA ILE A 804 -33.36 35.49 20.10
C ILE A 804 -33.60 35.08 21.56
N LEU A 805 -32.55 34.61 22.22
CA LEU A 805 -32.55 34.26 23.64
C LEU A 805 -32.38 35.52 24.50
N THR A 806 -33.05 35.54 25.65
CA THR A 806 -32.67 36.44 26.75
C THR A 806 -31.34 35.98 27.38
N GLU A 807 -30.67 36.87 28.11
CA GLU A 807 -29.43 36.53 28.85
C GLU A 807 -29.59 35.33 29.81
N GLN A 808 -30.76 35.18 30.45
CA GLN A 808 -31.04 34.01 31.29
C GLN A 808 -31.20 32.74 30.44
N GLN A 809 -31.99 32.80 29.36
CA GLN A 809 -32.13 31.65 28.44
C GLN A 809 -30.82 31.24 27.79
N ALA A 810 -29.91 32.19 27.51
CA ALA A 810 -28.57 31.88 27.04
C ALA A 810 -27.75 31.16 28.14
N THR A 811 -27.77 31.67 29.37
CA THR A 811 -27.13 31.02 30.55
C THR A 811 -27.61 29.58 30.73
N ASP A 812 -28.93 29.36 30.62
CA ASP A 812 -29.55 28.04 30.73
C ASP A 812 -29.20 27.16 29.52
N TYR A 813 -29.21 27.70 28.31
CA TYR A 813 -28.84 26.98 27.08
C TYR A 813 -27.40 26.47 27.13
N TYR A 814 -26.41 27.32 27.44
CA TYR A 814 -25.01 26.90 27.53
C TYR A 814 -24.79 25.91 28.70
N SER A 815 -25.56 26.03 29.79
CA SER A 815 -25.61 24.99 30.83
C SER A 815 -26.08 23.64 30.28
N LYS A 816 -27.17 23.61 29.49
CA LYS A 816 -27.68 22.39 28.82
C LYS A 816 -26.70 21.82 27.79
N ILE A 817 -25.89 22.66 27.15
CA ILE A 817 -24.79 22.23 26.27
C ILE A 817 -23.72 21.47 27.06
N GLY A 818 -23.35 21.96 28.25
CA GLY A 818 -22.48 21.25 29.18
C GLY A 818 -23.05 19.89 29.62
N VAL A 819 -24.34 19.87 29.97
CA VAL A 819 -25.08 18.64 30.31
C VAL A 819 -25.07 17.65 29.13
N THR A 820 -25.25 18.13 27.90
CA THR A 820 -25.16 17.30 26.68
C THR A 820 -23.81 16.61 26.57
N ALA A 821 -22.71 17.36 26.71
CA ALA A 821 -21.36 16.84 26.58
C ALA A 821 -21.06 15.75 27.63
N GLY A 822 -21.46 15.97 28.89
CA GLY A 822 -21.28 14.99 29.96
C GLY A 822 -22.13 13.73 29.79
N LEU A 823 -23.40 13.87 29.38
CA LEU A 823 -24.27 12.74 29.11
C LEU A 823 -23.79 11.91 27.90
N ALA A 824 -23.35 12.58 26.83
CA ALA A 824 -22.81 11.93 25.63
C ALA A 824 -21.54 11.11 25.93
N LEU A 825 -20.65 11.62 26.80
CA LEU A 825 -19.48 10.90 27.29
C LEU A 825 -19.88 9.65 28.09
N MET A 826 -20.81 9.78 29.04
CA MET A 826 -21.25 8.65 29.89
C MET A 826 -22.02 7.56 29.12
N LEU A 827 -22.66 7.92 28.00
CA LEU A 827 -23.31 6.98 27.07
C LEU A 827 -22.38 6.44 25.98
N GLY A 828 -21.14 6.92 25.87
CA GLY A 828 -20.22 6.54 24.79
C GLY A 828 -20.76 6.89 23.40
N LEU A 829 -21.49 7.99 23.28
CA LEU A 829 -22.13 8.43 22.04
C LEU A 829 -21.08 8.89 21.02
N ALA A 830 -21.22 8.53 19.75
CA ALA A 830 -20.44 9.09 18.65
C ALA A 830 -21.33 9.74 17.59
N ASP A 831 -20.72 10.49 16.68
CA ASP A 831 -21.38 11.11 15.51
C ASP A 831 -22.47 12.12 15.88
N LEU A 832 -22.22 12.89 16.95
CA LEU A 832 -23.03 14.05 17.30
C LEU A 832 -22.61 15.25 16.43
N HIS A 833 -23.50 15.67 15.54
CA HIS A 833 -23.27 16.81 14.64
C HIS A 833 -24.56 17.63 14.44
N HIS A 834 -24.46 18.78 13.77
CA HIS A 834 -25.53 19.78 13.57
C HIS A 834 -26.83 19.30 12.87
N MET A 835 -26.91 18.02 12.48
CA MET A 835 -28.14 17.39 11.98
C MET A 835 -28.79 16.47 13.02
N ASN A 836 -28.01 15.86 13.93
CA ASN A 836 -28.47 14.92 14.97
C ASN A 836 -28.80 15.62 16.29
N PHE A 837 -28.58 16.94 16.34
CA PHE A 837 -28.87 17.83 17.46
C PHE A 837 -29.73 19.00 16.96
N ILE A 838 -30.80 19.33 17.71
CA ILE A 838 -31.72 20.44 17.40
C ILE A 838 -31.88 21.33 18.63
N SER A 839 -31.73 22.63 18.46
CA SER A 839 -32.10 23.65 19.43
C SER A 839 -33.48 24.20 19.09
N LEU A 840 -34.42 24.12 20.04
CA LEU A 840 -35.72 24.81 19.96
C LEU A 840 -35.85 25.75 21.16
N GLY A 841 -35.88 27.05 20.89
CA GLY A 841 -35.70 28.09 21.89
C GLY A 841 -34.37 27.91 22.64
N ASP A 842 -34.48 27.90 23.97
CA ASP A 842 -33.38 27.68 24.91
C ASP A 842 -33.07 26.19 25.15
N THR A 843 -33.76 25.26 24.47
CA THR A 843 -33.78 23.85 24.84
C THR A 843 -33.21 22.96 23.73
N PRO A 844 -32.11 22.22 23.99
CA PRO A 844 -31.53 21.30 23.04
C PRO A 844 -32.11 19.89 23.13
N TYR A 845 -32.23 19.23 21.98
CA TYR A 845 -32.77 17.90 21.76
C TYR A 845 -31.78 17.05 20.97
N LEU A 846 -31.52 15.84 21.48
CA LEU A 846 -30.76 14.79 20.79
C LEU A 846 -31.75 13.93 19.97
N ILE A 847 -31.64 13.94 18.64
CA ILE A 847 -32.63 13.31 17.76
C ILE A 847 -32.16 12.05 17.04
N ASP A 848 -30.86 11.75 17.06
CA ASP A 848 -30.33 10.48 16.56
C ASP A 848 -29.24 9.94 17.49
N LEU A 849 -29.49 8.74 18.02
CA LEU A 849 -28.61 8.05 18.96
C LEU A 849 -28.22 6.66 18.46
N GLU A 850 -28.22 6.45 17.13
CA GLU A 850 -27.88 5.15 16.55
C GLU A 850 -26.46 4.68 16.88
N LYS A 851 -25.55 5.59 17.23
CA LYS A 851 -24.17 5.29 17.66
C LYS A 851 -23.94 5.57 19.15
N ALA A 852 -24.86 5.19 20.02
CA ALA A 852 -24.56 5.06 21.44
C ALA A 852 -23.55 3.91 21.70
N PHE A 853 -22.90 3.93 22.86
CA PHE A 853 -22.08 2.82 23.39
C PHE A 853 -20.86 2.37 22.53
N GLN A 854 -20.20 3.31 21.84
CA GLN A 854 -19.11 2.99 20.92
C GLN A 854 -17.77 2.71 21.60
N HIS A 855 -17.08 1.67 21.12
CA HIS A 855 -15.76 1.27 21.63
C HIS A 855 -14.73 2.40 21.59
N GLY A 856 -14.67 3.15 20.47
CA GLY A 856 -13.70 4.23 20.30
C GLY A 856 -13.82 5.38 21.30
N VAL A 857 -15.03 5.64 21.82
CA VAL A 857 -15.27 6.65 22.85
C VAL A 857 -14.87 6.11 24.22
N PHE A 858 -15.33 4.91 24.58
CA PHE A 858 -15.02 4.31 25.88
C PHE A 858 -13.54 3.94 26.07
N ARG A 859 -12.83 3.56 24.99
CA ARG A 859 -11.39 3.32 25.02
C ARG A 859 -10.60 4.57 25.40
N LEU A 860 -10.93 5.71 24.79
CA LEU A 860 -10.30 7.00 25.10
C LEU A 860 -10.70 7.45 26.50
N PHE A 861 -11.99 7.35 26.87
CA PHE A 861 -12.47 7.68 28.21
C PHE A 861 -11.78 6.84 29.31
N GLU A 862 -11.52 5.55 29.08
CA GLU A 862 -10.76 4.71 30.01
C GLU A 862 -9.31 5.19 30.18
N GLN A 863 -8.64 5.61 29.10
CA GLN A 863 -7.28 6.16 29.12
C GLN A 863 -7.23 7.54 29.79
N GLU A 864 -8.16 8.41 29.45
CA GLU A 864 -8.34 9.76 30.00
C GLU A 864 -8.62 9.71 31.50
N LEU A 865 -9.47 8.79 31.94
CA LEU A 865 -9.73 8.55 33.35
C LEU A 865 -8.52 7.93 34.07
N ALA A 866 -7.70 7.12 33.40
CA ALA A 866 -6.52 6.52 34.02
C ALA A 866 -5.39 7.54 34.28
N ASN A 867 -5.24 8.59 33.46
CA ASN A 867 -4.28 9.67 33.70
C ASN A 867 -4.76 11.03 33.17
N PRO A 868 -5.67 11.72 33.89
CA PRO A 868 -6.34 12.94 33.40
C PRO A 868 -5.38 14.07 33.05
N LYS A 869 -4.28 14.22 33.79
CA LYS A 869 -3.33 15.32 33.61
C LYS A 869 -2.52 15.21 32.32
N THR A 870 -2.18 14.00 31.88
CA THR A 870 -1.42 13.81 30.63
C THR A 870 -2.32 13.68 29.40
N ALA A 871 -3.57 13.24 29.58
CA ALA A 871 -4.48 12.97 28.48
C ALA A 871 -4.75 14.21 27.60
N PHE A 872 -4.84 15.41 28.21
CA PHE A 872 -5.19 16.65 27.52
C PHE A 872 -3.99 17.53 27.14
N ILE A 873 -2.76 17.00 27.13
CA ILE A 873 -1.56 17.74 26.66
C ILE A 873 -1.72 18.22 25.20
N ARG A 874 -2.55 17.53 24.40
CA ARG A 874 -2.88 17.90 23.01
C ARG A 874 -4.22 18.65 22.87
N GLY A 875 -4.80 19.10 23.99
CA GLY A 875 -6.16 19.63 24.02
C GLY A 875 -7.20 18.55 23.70
N ILE A 876 -8.20 18.90 22.90
CA ILE A 876 -9.29 17.99 22.51
C ILE A 876 -8.87 17.00 21.40
N THR A 877 -7.85 17.29 20.60
CA THR A 877 -7.46 16.44 19.46
C THR A 877 -7.00 15.06 19.92
N GLY A 878 -7.66 14.00 19.45
CA GLY A 878 -7.47 12.62 19.89
C GLY A 878 -8.24 12.21 21.15
N SER A 879 -9.09 13.07 21.71
CA SER A 879 -9.89 12.78 22.92
C SER A 879 -11.22 12.07 22.65
N SER A 880 -11.86 11.58 23.71
CA SER A 880 -13.25 11.11 23.67
C SER A 880 -14.23 12.16 23.12
N PHE A 881 -14.05 13.46 23.41
CA PHE A 881 -14.92 14.52 22.86
C PHE A 881 -14.81 14.69 21.35
N GLU A 882 -13.60 14.57 20.79
CA GLU A 882 -13.42 14.53 19.33
C GLU A 882 -14.17 13.35 18.71
N LYS A 883 -14.13 12.17 19.36
CA LYS A 883 -14.90 10.98 18.90
C LYS A 883 -16.41 11.12 19.09
N ILE A 884 -16.87 11.86 20.11
CA ILE A 884 -18.29 12.17 20.31
C ILE A 884 -18.79 13.10 19.18
N GLY A 885 -17.97 14.03 18.71
CA GLY A 885 -18.33 15.05 17.70
C GLY A 885 -18.67 16.43 18.29
N ILE A 886 -18.55 16.59 19.61
CA ILE A 886 -18.77 17.85 20.34
C ILE A 886 -18.02 19.06 19.72
N PRO A 887 -16.75 18.95 19.30
CA PRO A 887 -16.01 20.07 18.72
C PRO A 887 -16.58 20.57 17.39
N ASP A 888 -16.91 19.64 16.48
CA ASP A 888 -17.54 19.97 15.20
C ASP A 888 -18.94 20.56 15.40
N LEU A 889 -19.70 20.05 16.37
CA LEU A 889 -21.00 20.60 16.74
C LEU A 889 -20.89 22.06 17.19
N TRP A 890 -20.01 22.35 18.15
CA TRP A 890 -19.82 23.71 18.68
C TRP A 890 -19.22 24.66 17.65
N GLN A 891 -18.29 24.19 16.81
CA GLN A 891 -17.80 24.99 15.67
C GLN A 891 -18.91 25.30 14.68
N CYS A 892 -19.84 24.39 14.39
CA CYS A 892 -21.00 24.73 13.55
C CYS A 892 -21.85 25.88 14.14
N PHE A 893 -22.04 25.95 15.45
CA PHE A 893 -22.91 26.96 16.09
C PHE A 893 -22.29 28.37 16.15
N HIS A 894 -20.95 28.45 16.08
CA HIS A 894 -20.19 29.70 16.33
C HIS A 894 -19.28 30.12 15.18
N ALA A 895 -18.75 29.19 14.39
CA ALA A 895 -17.95 29.50 13.19
C ALA A 895 -18.77 29.42 11.89
N ASN A 896 -19.97 28.82 11.92
CA ASN A 896 -20.90 28.64 10.79
C ASN A 896 -20.21 28.23 9.48
N ARG A 897 -19.69 27.00 9.46
CA ARG A 897 -19.11 26.40 8.25
C ARG A 897 -20.10 26.42 7.07
N TYR A 898 -19.58 26.60 5.86
CA TYR A 898 -20.35 26.52 4.63
C TYR A 898 -20.20 25.17 3.91
N ARG A 899 -21.08 24.92 2.94
CA ARG A 899 -20.90 23.90 1.90
C ARG A 899 -20.50 24.57 0.59
N LEU A 900 -19.44 24.08 -0.04
CA LEU A 900 -19.09 24.41 -1.42
C LEU A 900 -19.93 23.52 -2.35
N TYR A 901 -21.02 24.06 -2.87
CA TYR A 901 -21.74 23.42 -3.97
C TYR A 901 -21.02 23.72 -5.27
N SER A 902 -20.18 22.78 -5.68
CA SER A 902 -19.72 22.70 -7.05
C SER A 902 -20.80 22.02 -7.89
N THR A 903 -21.47 22.77 -8.76
CA THR A 903 -22.32 22.22 -9.83
C THR A 903 -21.48 21.70 -11.01
N ALA A 904 -20.19 21.43 -10.80
CA ALA A 904 -19.26 21.03 -11.85
C ALA A 904 -19.53 19.61 -12.35
N LEU A 905 -20.31 19.56 -13.42
CA LEU A 905 -20.08 18.59 -14.48
C LEU A 905 -18.96 19.13 -15.39
N ASN A 906 -17.95 18.29 -15.65
CA ASN A 906 -16.99 18.43 -16.76
C ASN A 906 -15.95 19.56 -16.74
N GLY A 907 -15.54 20.06 -15.58
CA GLY A 907 -14.23 20.76 -15.44
C GLY A 907 -14.07 22.08 -16.22
N GLN A 908 -15.13 22.60 -16.84
CA GLN A 908 -15.19 24.01 -17.21
C GLN A 908 -15.65 24.77 -15.97
N GLY A 909 -14.77 25.63 -15.45
CA GLY A 909 -14.99 26.30 -14.18
C GLY A 909 -16.18 27.26 -14.25
N GLN A 910 -17.16 27.04 -13.37
CA GLN A 910 -18.13 28.07 -12.99
C GLN A 910 -18.62 27.90 -11.55
N SER A 911 -19.44 28.86 -11.11
CA SER A 911 -19.68 29.26 -9.72
C SER A 911 -19.75 28.12 -8.72
N VAL A 912 -18.88 28.17 -7.71
CA VAL A 912 -19.07 27.43 -6.47
C VAL A 912 -20.06 28.21 -5.63
N GLU A 913 -21.26 27.66 -5.43
CA GLU A 913 -22.26 28.28 -4.56
C GLU A 913 -21.92 27.96 -3.10
N ILE A 914 -21.80 28.99 -2.27
CA ILE A 914 -21.42 28.86 -0.86
C ILE A 914 -22.70 28.90 -0.02
N LEU A 915 -23.15 27.74 0.45
CA LEU A 915 -24.35 27.62 1.28
C LEU A 915 -23.97 27.48 2.78
N PRO A 916 -24.21 28.50 3.63
CA PRO A 916 -23.89 28.45 5.05
C PRO A 916 -24.82 27.49 5.83
N ILE A 917 -24.30 26.85 6.87
CA ILE A 917 -25.06 25.91 7.71
C ILE A 917 -25.82 26.69 8.80
N ARG A 918 -27.04 27.12 8.47
CA ARG A 918 -27.91 27.92 9.38
C ARG A 918 -28.57 27.13 10.54
N ASN A 919 -28.16 25.88 10.79
CA ASN A 919 -28.78 25.05 11.84
C ASN A 919 -28.23 25.39 13.22
N ASN A 920 -29.12 25.61 14.20
CA ASN A 920 -28.78 25.84 15.61
C ASN A 920 -27.94 27.12 15.85
N ILE A 921 -28.13 28.14 15.02
CA ILE A 921 -27.61 29.49 15.28
C ILE A 921 -28.29 30.06 16.53
N ILE A 922 -27.54 30.82 17.33
CA ILE A 922 -28.00 31.41 18.59
C ILE A 922 -27.80 32.91 18.52
N GLN A 923 -28.82 33.66 18.89
CA GLN A 923 -28.75 35.11 19.11
C GLN A 923 -29.10 35.41 20.57
N VAL A 924 -28.44 36.37 21.20
CA VAL A 924 -28.67 36.78 22.58
C VAL A 924 -28.94 38.28 22.63
N GLY A 925 -30.21 38.67 22.74
CA GLY A 925 -30.63 40.06 22.46
C GLY A 925 -30.23 40.49 21.05
N ASP A 926 -29.53 41.62 20.92
CA ASP A 926 -29.04 42.11 19.63
C ASP A 926 -27.75 41.41 19.16
N ARG A 927 -27.23 40.44 19.93
CA ARG A 927 -25.91 39.85 19.71
C ARG A 927 -25.95 38.46 19.06
N HIS A 928 -25.51 38.38 17.82
CA HIS A 928 -25.46 37.13 17.04
C HIS A 928 -24.28 36.22 17.45
N SER A 929 -24.36 34.90 17.22
CA SER A 929 -23.23 33.98 17.48
C SER A 929 -22.03 34.14 16.55
N LEU A 930 -22.18 34.91 15.46
CA LEU A 930 -21.11 35.28 14.53
C LEU A 930 -20.48 36.66 14.81
N ASP A 931 -20.95 37.38 15.85
CA ASP A 931 -20.36 38.65 16.28
C ASP A 931 -19.01 38.43 17.00
N ASP A 932 -17.96 39.05 16.47
CA ASP A 932 -16.58 38.96 16.96
C ASP A 932 -16.24 39.89 18.14
N THR A 933 -17.21 40.68 18.63
CA THR A 933 -17.09 41.47 19.87
C THR A 933 -16.54 40.63 21.03
N LEU A 934 -15.53 41.13 21.75
CA LEU A 934 -14.89 40.37 22.83
C LEU A 934 -15.52 40.66 24.21
N PRO A 935 -15.72 39.64 25.07
CA PRO A 935 -15.55 38.21 24.79
C PRO A 935 -16.64 37.68 23.84
N THR A 936 -16.27 36.74 22.96
CA THR A 936 -17.22 36.04 22.06
C THR A 936 -18.34 35.37 22.87
N LEU A 937 -19.51 35.07 22.28
CA LEU A 937 -20.57 34.37 23.03
C LEU A 937 -20.08 33.05 23.69
N PRO A 938 -19.29 32.19 23.01
CA PRO A 938 -18.68 31.03 23.66
C PRO A 938 -17.73 31.39 24.79
N GLY A 939 -16.93 32.45 24.65
CA GLY A 939 -16.06 32.94 25.72
C GLY A 939 -16.87 33.40 26.95
N LYS A 940 -17.92 34.20 26.72
CA LYS A 940 -18.83 34.72 27.75
C LYS A 940 -19.51 33.62 28.56
N TYR A 941 -19.99 32.56 27.90
CA TYR A 941 -20.77 31.49 28.54
C TYR A 941 -19.97 30.19 28.77
N SER A 942 -18.65 30.20 28.56
CA SER A 942 -17.77 29.04 28.77
C SER A 942 -17.87 28.45 30.19
N ASP A 943 -18.04 29.30 31.20
CA ASP A 943 -18.25 28.87 32.59
C ASP A 943 -19.58 28.14 32.81
N GLU A 944 -20.63 28.44 32.04
CA GLU A 944 -21.92 27.73 32.13
C GLU A 944 -21.85 26.34 31.50
N VAL A 945 -21.15 26.19 30.36
CA VAL A 945 -20.86 24.86 29.76
C VAL A 945 -20.07 24.00 30.74
N VAL A 946 -19.06 24.57 31.39
CA VAL A 946 -18.28 23.91 32.44
C VAL A 946 -19.16 23.47 33.62
N LYS A 947 -20.02 24.35 34.14
CA LYS A 947 -20.94 24.05 35.24
C LYS A 947 -21.90 22.92 34.88
N GLY A 948 -22.50 22.96 33.69
CA GLY A 948 -23.41 21.92 33.20
C GLY A 948 -22.73 20.55 33.08
N PHE A 949 -21.52 20.51 32.52
CA PHE A 949 -20.72 19.28 32.43
C PHE A 949 -20.40 18.69 33.81
N LYS A 950 -19.95 19.55 34.75
CA LYS A 950 -19.65 19.15 36.13
C LYS A 950 -20.90 18.65 36.87
N LYS A 951 -22.04 19.33 36.72
CA LYS A 951 -23.30 19.00 37.39
C LYS A 951 -23.86 17.65 36.90
N VAL A 952 -23.87 17.37 35.59
CA VAL A 952 -24.39 16.08 35.07
C VAL A 952 -23.53 14.89 35.48
N LEU A 953 -22.19 15.02 35.43
CA LEU A 953 -21.29 13.94 35.87
C LEU A 953 -21.44 13.67 37.37
N THR A 954 -21.56 14.72 38.18
CA THR A 954 -21.78 14.60 39.62
C THR A 954 -23.11 13.90 39.91
N ALA A 955 -24.20 14.34 39.27
CA ALA A 955 -25.53 13.75 39.44
C ALA A 955 -25.59 12.26 39.05
N ILE A 956 -24.92 11.86 37.95
CA ILE A 956 -24.81 10.45 37.54
C ILE A 956 -23.99 9.63 38.54
N CYS A 957 -22.93 10.21 39.13
CA CYS A 957 -22.13 9.52 40.16
C CYS A 957 -22.88 9.35 41.49
N GLU A 958 -23.67 10.34 41.89
CA GLU A 958 -24.53 10.29 43.09
C GLU A 958 -25.64 9.23 42.94
N HIS A 959 -26.09 8.95 41.71
CA HIS A 959 -27.14 7.98 41.40
C HIS A 959 -26.61 6.72 40.68
N GLN A 960 -25.36 6.32 40.95
CA GLN A 960 -24.66 5.29 40.16
C GLN A 960 -25.38 3.94 40.05
N GLU A 961 -26.03 3.45 41.12
CA GLU A 961 -26.79 2.18 41.08
C GLU A 961 -28.00 2.27 40.15
N GLN A 962 -28.71 3.41 40.17
CA GLN A 962 -29.85 3.66 39.28
C GLN A 962 -29.38 3.86 37.83
N TRP A 963 -28.27 4.57 37.61
CA TRP A 963 -27.60 4.67 36.30
C TRP A 963 -27.23 3.31 35.73
N SER A 964 -26.58 2.46 36.53
CA SER A 964 -26.25 1.07 36.17
C SER A 964 -27.49 0.28 35.74
N THR A 965 -28.60 0.39 36.49
CA THR A 965 -29.88 -0.27 36.18
C THR A 965 -30.53 0.28 34.91
N LEU A 966 -30.38 1.58 34.62
CA LEU A 966 -30.89 2.19 33.39
C LEU A 966 -30.20 1.63 32.14
N LEU A 967 -28.87 1.46 32.22
CA LEU A 967 -28.02 0.91 31.16
C LEU A 967 -28.31 -0.58 30.86
N ASP A 968 -28.68 -1.38 31.86
CA ASP A 968 -29.06 -2.79 31.65
C ASP A 968 -30.26 -2.93 30.70
N GLY A 969 -31.17 -1.94 30.69
CA GLY A 969 -32.27 -1.86 29.73
C GLY A 969 -31.84 -1.71 28.26
N CYS A 970 -30.58 -1.37 27.98
CA CYS A 970 -30.04 -1.18 26.64
C CYS A 970 -29.35 -2.43 26.05
N GLU A 971 -29.10 -3.48 26.84
CA GLU A 971 -28.25 -4.61 26.43
C GLU A 971 -28.67 -5.32 25.13
N GLN A 972 -29.99 -5.54 24.96
CA GLN A 972 -30.59 -6.28 23.84
C GLN A 972 -31.07 -5.37 22.70
N MET A 973 -30.81 -4.07 22.80
CA MET A 973 -31.04 -3.11 21.71
C MET A 973 -29.96 -3.27 20.65
N GLN A 974 -30.20 -2.79 19.43
CA GLN A 974 -29.19 -2.76 18.39
C GLN A 974 -28.77 -1.33 18.10
N VAL A 975 -27.46 -1.08 18.12
CA VAL A 975 -26.86 0.20 17.72
C VAL A 975 -26.01 -0.02 16.46
N ARG A 976 -25.84 1.03 15.65
CA ARG A 976 -24.85 1.08 14.58
C ARG A 976 -23.47 1.06 15.22
N PHE A 977 -22.58 0.24 14.68
CA PHE A 977 -21.19 0.18 15.11
C PHE A 977 -20.31 0.97 14.14
N GLN A 978 -19.37 1.73 14.69
CA GLN A 978 -18.31 2.38 13.93
C GLN A 978 -16.96 1.73 14.28
N PRO A 979 -16.42 0.86 13.41
CA PRO A 979 -15.09 0.30 13.61
C PRO A 979 -14.00 1.37 13.69
N LEU A 980 -12.89 1.05 14.34
CA LEU A 980 -11.72 1.91 14.50
C LEU A 980 -10.88 2.01 13.21
N ILE A 981 -11.52 2.46 12.12
CA ILE A 981 -10.95 2.64 10.78
C ILE A 981 -11.29 4.03 10.22
N ASN A 982 -10.57 4.44 9.18
CA ASN A 982 -10.76 5.74 8.54
C ASN A 982 -12.06 5.78 7.68
N TYR A 983 -13.17 6.24 8.27
CA TYR A 983 -14.49 6.22 7.60
C TYR A 983 -14.57 7.20 6.40
N SER A 984 -13.90 8.35 6.43
CA SER A 984 -13.86 9.27 5.28
C SER A 984 -13.17 8.63 4.08
N GLU A 985 -12.04 7.96 4.33
CA GLU A 985 -11.31 7.23 3.30
C GLU A 985 -12.11 6.02 2.79
N MET A 986 -12.76 5.25 3.68
CA MET A 986 -13.72 4.20 3.31
C MET A 986 -14.79 4.69 2.33
N ARG A 987 -15.46 5.83 2.61
CA ARG A 987 -16.47 6.41 1.71
C ARG A 987 -15.87 6.81 0.36
N GLN A 988 -14.65 7.35 0.35
CA GLN A 988 -13.93 7.65 -0.89
C GLN A 988 -13.69 6.38 -1.72
N LYS A 989 -13.24 5.29 -1.10
CA LYS A 989 -13.01 4.01 -1.79
C LYS A 989 -14.30 3.39 -2.32
N LEU A 990 -15.43 3.52 -1.61
CA LEU A 990 -16.75 3.15 -2.13
C LEU A 990 -17.11 4.00 -3.36
N ASN A 991 -16.97 5.33 -3.29
CA ASN A 991 -17.28 6.21 -4.42
C ASN A 991 -16.51 5.84 -5.70
N ASN A 992 -15.26 5.36 -5.57
CA ASN A 992 -14.46 4.88 -6.70
C ASN A 992 -15.18 3.80 -7.53
N ILE A 993 -15.98 2.89 -6.93
CA ILE A 993 -16.72 1.86 -7.71
C ILE A 993 -17.74 2.46 -8.68
N HIS A 994 -18.26 3.64 -8.37
CA HIS A 994 -19.23 4.34 -9.19
C HIS A 994 -18.56 5.28 -10.19
N VAL A 995 -17.49 5.99 -9.78
CA VAL A 995 -16.91 7.08 -10.60
C VAL A 995 -15.71 6.69 -11.47
N PHE A 996 -15.02 5.58 -11.18
CA PHE A 996 -13.86 5.18 -11.98
C PHE A 996 -14.27 4.35 -13.20
N ARG A 997 -14.20 4.95 -14.40
CA ARG A 997 -14.53 4.30 -15.69
C ARG A 997 -13.78 2.98 -15.90
N GLY A 998 -12.55 2.83 -15.42
CA GLY A 998 -11.76 1.60 -15.58
C GLY A 998 -12.47 0.34 -15.09
N PHE A 999 -13.20 0.44 -13.97
CA PHE A 999 -13.99 -0.67 -13.41
C PHE A 999 -15.12 -1.16 -14.31
N GLN A 1000 -15.55 -0.37 -15.30
CA GLN A 1000 -16.55 -0.82 -16.28
C GLN A 1000 -16.07 -1.99 -17.13
N SER A 1001 -14.76 -2.10 -17.31
CA SER A 1001 -14.11 -3.15 -18.09
C SER A 1001 -13.62 -4.36 -17.27
N PHE A 1002 -13.58 -4.24 -15.94
CA PHE A 1002 -13.13 -5.32 -15.06
C PHE A 1002 -14.14 -6.47 -14.96
N SER A 1003 -13.63 -7.70 -14.92
CA SER A 1003 -14.43 -8.86 -14.53
C SER A 1003 -14.86 -8.76 -13.06
N HIS A 1004 -15.95 -9.44 -12.68
CA HIS A 1004 -16.41 -9.46 -11.29
C HIS A 1004 -15.35 -9.99 -10.33
N ASN A 1005 -14.55 -10.99 -10.75
CA ASN A 1005 -13.45 -11.52 -9.95
C ASN A 1005 -12.31 -10.51 -9.79
N ARG A 1006 -11.99 -9.73 -10.84
CA ARG A 1006 -10.96 -8.68 -10.77
C ARG A 1006 -11.39 -7.54 -9.84
N LEU A 1007 -12.63 -7.06 -9.96
CA LEU A 1007 -13.21 -6.12 -9.00
C LEU A 1007 -13.17 -6.68 -7.57
N LYS A 1008 -13.54 -7.95 -7.39
CA LYS A 1008 -13.52 -8.58 -6.07
C LYS A 1008 -12.12 -8.56 -5.45
N ARG A 1009 -11.07 -8.95 -6.20
CA ARG A 1009 -9.68 -8.89 -5.70
C ARG A 1009 -9.27 -7.47 -5.35
N TYR A 1010 -9.52 -6.49 -6.23
CA TYR A 1010 -9.18 -5.09 -5.97
C TYR A 1010 -9.87 -4.57 -4.69
N PHE A 1011 -11.19 -4.71 -4.56
CA PHE A 1011 -11.92 -4.21 -3.38
C PHE A 1011 -11.60 -4.99 -2.09
N HIS A 1012 -11.27 -6.29 -2.18
CA HIS A 1012 -10.74 -7.03 -1.04
C HIS A 1012 -9.41 -6.45 -0.56
N ARG A 1013 -8.44 -6.20 -1.45
CA ARG A 1013 -7.14 -5.60 -1.06
C ARG A 1013 -7.29 -4.20 -0.47
N VAL A 1014 -8.06 -3.33 -1.14
CA VAL A 1014 -8.33 -1.98 -0.64
C VAL A 1014 -9.04 -2.01 0.72
N ALA A 1015 -10.00 -2.93 0.91
CA ALA A 1015 -10.63 -3.10 2.21
C ALA A 1015 -9.62 -3.57 3.26
N ILE A 1016 -8.79 -4.59 2.97
CA ILE A 1016 -7.75 -5.09 3.87
C ILE A 1016 -6.78 -3.96 4.25
N HIS A 1017 -6.31 -3.16 3.30
CA HIS A 1017 -5.35 -2.08 3.55
C HIS A 1017 -5.89 -1.01 4.53
N LEU A 1018 -7.08 -0.45 4.29
CA LEU A 1018 -7.75 0.48 5.22
C LEU A 1018 -7.93 -0.10 6.62
N CYS A 1019 -8.11 -1.41 6.66
CA CYS A 1019 -8.35 -2.20 7.84
C CYS A 1019 -7.06 -2.44 8.64
N VAL A 1020 -5.94 -2.83 8.01
CA VAL A 1020 -4.66 -3.05 8.71
C VAL A 1020 -4.07 -1.74 9.25
N ILE A 1021 -4.27 -0.61 8.57
CA ILE A 1021 -3.99 0.73 9.14
C ILE A 1021 -4.75 0.94 10.47
N GLY A 1022 -5.97 0.40 10.60
CA GLY A 1022 -6.71 0.38 11.86
C GLY A 1022 -6.08 -0.54 12.93
N GLN A 1023 -5.46 -1.66 12.54
CA GLN A 1023 -4.77 -2.56 13.47
C GLN A 1023 -3.48 -1.95 14.04
N GLU A 1024 -2.73 -1.20 13.22
CA GLU A 1024 -1.58 -0.38 13.61
C GLU A 1024 -1.93 0.62 14.74
N VAL A 1025 -3.14 1.19 14.70
CA VAL A 1025 -3.67 2.08 15.75
C VAL A 1025 -4.08 1.31 17.02
N GLN A 1026 -4.42 0.02 16.91
CA GLN A 1026 -4.88 -0.86 18.01
C GLN A 1026 -3.74 -1.67 18.68
N LYS A 1027 -2.50 -1.15 18.70
CA LYS A 1027 -1.28 -1.86 19.14
C LYS A 1027 -1.47 -2.86 20.29
N TRP A 1028 -0.87 -4.05 20.11
CA TRP A 1028 -0.67 -5.25 20.95
C TRP A 1028 -0.91 -5.22 22.49
N HIS A 1029 -0.87 -4.07 23.15
CA HIS A 1029 -1.15 -3.89 24.57
C HIS A 1029 -2.65 -3.73 24.88
N GLU A 1030 -3.48 -3.35 23.91
CA GLU A 1030 -4.91 -3.06 24.12
C GLU A 1030 -5.85 -4.22 23.72
N LYS A 1031 -5.45 -5.48 23.99
CA LYS A 1031 -6.22 -6.71 23.62
C LYS A 1031 -7.71 -6.65 23.94
N LYS A 1032 -8.10 -5.96 25.02
CA LYS A 1032 -9.49 -5.69 25.40
C LYS A 1032 -10.30 -5.10 24.24
N TRP A 1033 -9.73 -4.09 23.57
CA TRP A 1033 -10.35 -3.24 22.56
C TRP A 1033 -10.09 -3.68 21.11
N GLN A 1034 -9.47 -4.84 20.90
CA GLN A 1034 -9.05 -5.32 19.59
C GLN A 1034 -10.24 -5.78 18.72
N GLU A 1035 -10.28 -5.30 17.48
CA GLU A 1035 -11.29 -5.64 16.48
C GLU A 1035 -10.76 -6.69 15.46
N PRO A 1036 -11.60 -7.57 14.89
CA PRO A 1036 -11.25 -8.60 13.91
C PRO A 1036 -11.17 -7.97 12.52
N ILE A 1037 -10.28 -7.01 12.37
CA ILE A 1037 -10.35 -6.05 11.26
C ILE A 1037 -10.21 -6.74 9.87
N ALA A 1038 -9.59 -7.92 9.80
CA ALA A 1038 -9.62 -8.79 8.60
C ALA A 1038 -11.04 -9.26 8.21
N ASP A 1039 -11.87 -9.72 9.14
CA ASP A 1039 -13.24 -10.18 8.83
C ASP A 1039 -14.19 -9.01 8.49
N LEU A 1040 -13.97 -7.86 9.14
CA LEU A 1040 -14.65 -6.60 8.80
C LEU A 1040 -14.33 -6.18 7.35
N SER A 1041 -13.07 -6.34 6.91
CA SER A 1041 -12.62 -5.96 5.57
C SER A 1041 -13.24 -6.81 4.46
N LEU A 1042 -13.30 -8.14 4.65
CA LEU A 1042 -13.96 -9.07 3.71
C LEU A 1042 -15.46 -8.76 3.58
N SER A 1043 -16.10 -8.43 4.70
CA SER A 1043 -17.52 -8.05 4.76
C SER A 1043 -17.77 -6.72 4.06
N MET A 1044 -16.89 -5.74 4.26
CA MET A 1044 -16.93 -4.42 3.62
C MET A 1044 -16.75 -4.50 2.10
N ALA A 1045 -15.74 -5.23 1.61
CA ALA A 1045 -15.52 -5.43 0.18
C ALA A 1045 -16.74 -6.06 -0.51
N SER A 1046 -17.43 -6.98 0.16
CA SER A 1046 -18.67 -7.59 -0.34
C SER A 1046 -19.80 -6.56 -0.52
N GLU A 1047 -20.00 -5.64 0.44
CA GLU A 1047 -21.06 -4.62 0.31
C GLU A 1047 -20.70 -3.52 -0.72
N TRP A 1048 -19.42 -3.18 -0.87
CA TRP A 1048 -18.98 -2.28 -1.94
C TRP A 1048 -19.25 -2.83 -3.35
N LEU A 1049 -18.91 -4.10 -3.63
CA LEU A 1049 -19.25 -4.79 -4.90
C LEU A 1049 -20.77 -4.86 -5.14
N SER A 1050 -21.51 -4.84 -4.04
CA SER A 1050 -22.96 -4.80 -3.94
C SER A 1050 -23.53 -3.39 -4.21
N GLY A 1051 -22.72 -2.33 -4.19
CA GLY A 1051 -23.14 -0.94 -4.38
C GLY A 1051 -23.84 -0.35 -3.17
N LYS A 1052 -23.42 -0.74 -1.96
CA LYS A 1052 -23.96 -0.28 -0.68
C LYS A 1052 -22.83 0.08 0.28
N ASP A 1053 -23.11 1.02 1.17
CA ASP A 1053 -22.29 1.26 2.36
C ASP A 1053 -22.35 0.05 3.31
N PRO A 1054 -21.21 -0.33 3.93
CA PRO A 1054 -21.17 -1.40 4.92
C PRO A 1054 -21.84 -0.93 6.23
N LEU A 1055 -23.00 -1.49 6.55
CA LEU A 1055 -23.71 -1.19 7.78
C LEU A 1055 -23.35 -2.18 8.89
N PHE A 1056 -22.34 -1.83 9.69
CA PHE A 1056 -22.00 -2.57 10.91
C PHE A 1056 -22.97 -2.22 12.05
N VAL A 1057 -23.35 -3.22 12.83
CA VAL A 1057 -24.21 -3.10 14.01
C VAL A 1057 -23.71 -3.99 15.14
N MET A 1058 -24.03 -3.62 16.38
CA MET A 1058 -23.72 -4.40 17.57
C MET A 1058 -24.91 -4.39 18.55
N HIS A 1059 -24.88 -5.32 19.50
CA HIS A 1059 -25.74 -5.29 20.68
C HIS A 1059 -24.90 -4.82 21.87
N PRO A 1060 -25.17 -3.67 22.52
CA PRO A 1060 -24.29 -3.12 23.56
C PRO A 1060 -23.98 -4.06 24.74
N GLY A 1061 -24.88 -5.00 25.05
CA GLY A 1061 -24.68 -6.03 26.09
C GLY A 1061 -23.88 -7.26 25.64
N LYS A 1062 -23.27 -7.24 24.45
CA LYS A 1062 -22.61 -8.39 23.83
C LYS A 1062 -21.32 -7.99 23.10
N PRO A 1063 -20.28 -8.85 23.08
CA PRO A 1063 -19.05 -8.60 22.34
C PRO A 1063 -19.19 -8.76 20.81
N GLU A 1064 -20.23 -9.42 20.32
CA GLU A 1064 -20.38 -9.70 18.89
C GLU A 1064 -20.78 -8.48 18.05
N ILE A 1065 -20.13 -8.36 16.90
CA ILE A 1065 -20.43 -7.38 15.85
C ILE A 1065 -20.95 -8.10 14.61
N TYR A 1066 -21.91 -7.46 13.94
CA TYR A 1066 -22.63 -7.98 12.80
C TYR A 1066 -22.56 -6.98 11.64
N ILE A 1067 -22.54 -7.48 10.41
CA ILE A 1067 -22.83 -6.68 9.23
C ILE A 1067 -24.28 -6.93 8.81
N ARG A 1068 -25.05 -5.85 8.60
CA ARG A 1068 -26.37 -5.94 8.00
C ARG A 1068 -26.23 -6.00 6.49
N THR A 1069 -26.52 -7.17 5.94
CA THR A 1069 -26.41 -7.41 4.49
C THR A 1069 -27.51 -6.68 3.72
N GLY A 1070 -27.31 -6.51 2.41
CA GLY A 1070 -28.32 -5.91 1.53
C GLY A 1070 -29.71 -6.59 1.47
N SER A 1071 -29.90 -7.79 2.06
CA SER A 1071 -31.21 -8.45 2.23
C SER A 1071 -31.95 -8.01 3.51
N GLY A 1072 -31.24 -7.41 4.46
CA GLY A 1072 -31.68 -7.12 5.82
C GLY A 1072 -31.16 -8.11 6.86
N GLU A 1073 -30.61 -9.26 6.47
CA GLU A 1073 -30.08 -10.32 7.35
C GLU A 1073 -28.81 -9.86 8.09
N LEU A 1074 -28.71 -10.21 9.38
CA LEU A 1074 -27.53 -9.93 10.21
C LEU A 1074 -26.54 -11.08 10.16
N LYS A 1075 -25.42 -10.86 9.45
CA LYS A 1075 -24.31 -11.82 9.44
C LYS A 1075 -23.30 -11.44 10.53
N ARG A 1076 -22.99 -12.37 11.45
CA ARG A 1076 -21.90 -12.19 12.42
C ARG A 1076 -20.59 -11.94 11.66
N ALA A 1077 -19.83 -10.92 12.04
CA ALA A 1077 -18.55 -10.56 11.44
C ALA A 1077 -17.36 -11.34 12.05
N LEU A 1078 -17.59 -12.57 12.54
CA LEU A 1078 -16.64 -13.39 13.30
C LEU A 1078 -16.89 -14.88 13.12
N GLY A 1079 -15.81 -15.66 13.27
CA GLY A 1079 -15.85 -17.10 13.53
C GLY A 1079 -14.96 -17.61 14.68
N SER A 1080 -14.14 -16.76 15.31
CA SER A 1080 -13.18 -17.14 16.37
C SER A 1080 -13.48 -16.45 17.71
N ASP A 1081 -13.14 -17.14 18.80
CA ASP A 1081 -13.40 -16.69 20.18
C ASP A 1081 -12.29 -15.77 20.75
N ASP A 1082 -11.19 -15.56 20.01
CA ASP A 1082 -10.03 -14.78 20.44
C ASP A 1082 -10.15 -13.26 20.20
N TYR A 1083 -11.18 -12.80 19.46
CA TYR A 1083 -11.39 -11.39 19.14
C TYR A 1083 -12.70 -10.87 19.74
N PHE A 1084 -12.65 -9.62 20.23
CA PHE A 1084 -13.62 -8.93 21.08
C PHE A 1084 -13.86 -9.53 22.47
N SER A 1085 -13.62 -8.71 23.50
CA SER A 1085 -14.00 -8.99 24.88
C SER A 1085 -14.88 -7.89 25.52
N VAL A 1086 -15.36 -6.95 24.70
CA VAL A 1086 -16.06 -5.74 25.17
C VAL A 1086 -17.57 -5.90 25.09
N ASN A 1087 -18.21 -6.06 26.26
CA ASN A 1087 -19.60 -5.66 26.45
C ASN A 1087 -19.58 -4.16 26.81
N SER A 1088 -20.07 -3.29 25.91
CA SER A 1088 -20.06 -1.84 26.13
C SER A 1088 -20.88 -1.38 27.34
N ILE A 1089 -22.00 -2.06 27.64
CA ILE A 1089 -22.80 -1.76 28.85
C ILE A 1089 -22.00 -2.06 30.12
N LYS A 1090 -21.29 -3.19 30.14
CA LYS A 1090 -20.37 -3.54 31.23
C LYS A 1090 -19.27 -2.49 31.39
N ILE A 1091 -18.65 -2.01 30.31
CA ILE A 1091 -17.61 -0.97 30.42
C ILE A 1091 -18.19 0.37 30.87
N ALA A 1092 -19.35 0.78 30.38
CA ALA A 1092 -20.02 2.01 30.86
C ALA A 1092 -20.34 1.94 32.36
N LYS A 1093 -20.74 0.77 32.86
CA LYS A 1093 -20.95 0.49 34.29
C LYS A 1093 -19.65 0.50 35.09
N GLU A 1094 -18.58 -0.10 34.58
CA GLU A 1094 -17.24 -0.09 35.20
C GLU A 1094 -16.65 1.33 35.29
N LEU A 1095 -16.71 2.11 34.20
CA LEU A 1095 -16.20 3.49 34.16
C LEU A 1095 -17.01 4.41 35.09
N SER A 1096 -18.35 4.34 35.06
CA SER A 1096 -19.19 5.13 35.97
C SER A 1096 -18.98 4.76 37.44
N LEU A 1097 -18.85 3.47 37.76
CA LEU A 1097 -18.51 3.02 39.12
C LEU A 1097 -17.13 3.51 39.57
N LYS A 1098 -16.12 3.48 38.69
CA LYS A 1098 -14.76 3.94 38.98
C LYS A 1098 -14.70 5.44 39.29
N ILE A 1099 -15.50 6.25 38.60
CA ILE A 1099 -15.61 7.70 38.90
C ILE A 1099 -16.44 7.95 40.16
N ALA A 1100 -17.50 7.17 40.40
CA ALA A 1100 -18.31 7.33 41.60
C ALA A 1100 -17.57 6.92 42.89
N SER A 1101 -16.73 5.89 42.83
CA SER A 1101 -16.07 5.28 44.01
C SER A 1101 -14.74 5.93 44.44
N ASP A 1102 -14.11 6.76 43.61
CA ASP A 1102 -12.89 7.49 43.95
C ASP A 1102 -13.09 9.00 43.79
N ASP A 1103 -13.36 9.68 44.91
CA ASP A 1103 -13.54 11.13 44.97
C ASP A 1103 -12.31 11.90 44.46
N THR A 1104 -11.10 11.41 44.71
CA THR A 1104 -9.86 12.08 44.29
C THR A 1104 -9.70 12.00 42.78
N LEU A 1105 -9.93 10.81 42.21
CA LEU A 1105 -9.93 10.59 40.77
C LEU A 1105 -11.03 11.40 40.09
N ARG A 1106 -12.25 11.40 40.65
CA ARG A 1106 -13.39 12.19 40.15
C ARG A 1106 -13.08 13.68 40.09
N THR A 1107 -12.55 14.26 41.17
CA THR A 1107 -12.16 15.67 41.20
C THR A 1107 -11.07 15.96 40.18
N GLN A 1108 -9.99 15.17 40.14
CA GLN A 1108 -8.90 15.39 39.17
C GLN A 1108 -9.36 15.26 37.72
N PHE A 1109 -10.24 14.29 37.42
CA PHE A 1109 -10.83 14.09 36.10
C PHE A 1109 -11.70 15.27 35.69
N ILE A 1110 -12.71 15.61 36.51
CA ILE A 1110 -13.64 16.71 36.24
C ILE A 1110 -12.90 18.03 36.07
N ASP A 1111 -11.96 18.35 36.96
CA ASP A 1111 -11.25 19.63 36.92
C ASP A 1111 -10.31 19.71 35.69
N SER A 1112 -9.64 18.61 35.31
CA SER A 1112 -8.83 18.56 34.07
C SER A 1112 -9.67 18.76 32.82
N TYR A 1113 -10.84 18.12 32.74
CA TYR A 1113 -11.81 18.33 31.66
C TYR A 1113 -12.37 19.74 31.63
N THR A 1114 -12.71 20.29 32.79
CA THR A 1114 -13.23 21.65 32.95
C THR A 1114 -12.25 22.70 32.41
N ILE A 1115 -10.97 22.58 32.75
CA ILE A 1115 -9.92 23.48 32.27
C ILE A 1115 -9.80 23.36 30.74
N MET A 1116 -9.63 22.14 30.23
CA MET A 1116 -9.51 21.86 28.79
C MET A 1116 -10.71 22.36 27.98
N LEU A 1117 -11.95 22.16 28.48
CA LEU A 1117 -13.17 22.63 27.83
C LEU A 1117 -13.21 24.16 27.75
N LYS A 1118 -12.89 24.84 28.86
CA LYS A 1118 -12.90 26.30 28.92
C LYS A 1118 -11.82 26.91 28.02
N GLU A 1119 -10.60 26.38 28.07
CA GLU A 1119 -9.50 26.80 27.20
C GLU A 1119 -9.84 26.56 25.73
N TRP A 1120 -10.39 25.38 25.39
CA TRP A 1120 -10.75 25.08 24.01
C TRP A 1120 -11.85 26.03 23.49
N MET A 1121 -12.94 26.22 24.24
CA MET A 1121 -14.03 27.12 23.84
C MET A 1121 -13.59 28.58 23.70
N THR A 1122 -12.67 29.04 24.55
CA THR A 1122 -12.20 30.45 24.52
C THR A 1122 -11.16 30.70 23.42
N GLN A 1123 -10.39 29.67 23.02
CA GLN A 1123 -9.29 29.82 22.05
C GLN A 1123 -9.64 29.34 20.62
N ASN A 1124 -10.59 28.42 20.45
CA ASN A 1124 -10.83 27.74 19.16
C ASN A 1124 -12.19 28.06 18.52
N LEU A 1125 -13.14 28.63 19.27
CA LEU A 1125 -14.45 29.03 18.74
C LEU A 1125 -14.41 30.50 18.27
N THR A 1126 -13.74 30.72 17.15
CA THR A 1126 -13.63 32.04 16.49
C THR A 1126 -14.87 32.31 15.62
N PRO A 1127 -15.61 33.42 15.84
CA PRO A 1127 -16.78 33.77 15.05
C PRO A 1127 -16.49 33.91 13.55
N GLY A 1128 -17.11 33.06 12.74
CA GLY A 1128 -16.93 33.04 11.29
C GLY A 1128 -15.55 32.58 10.78
N HIS A 1129 -14.79 31.79 11.56
CA HIS A 1129 -13.42 31.32 11.23
C HIS A 1129 -13.22 30.85 9.77
N ASP A 1130 -14.24 30.20 9.20
CA ASP A 1130 -14.20 29.63 7.85
C ASP A 1130 -15.20 30.31 6.88
N LEU A 1131 -15.70 31.52 7.15
CA LEU A 1131 -16.67 32.23 6.29
C LEU A 1131 -16.01 33.36 5.47
N PRO A 1132 -16.38 33.58 4.19
CA PRO A 1132 -16.03 34.80 3.48
C PRO A 1132 -16.73 35.99 4.14
N GLU A 1133 -16.02 37.10 4.33
CA GLU A 1133 -16.52 38.25 5.09
C GLU A 1133 -17.86 38.79 4.56
N GLU A 1134 -18.03 38.81 3.24
CA GLU A 1134 -19.27 39.22 2.57
C GLU A 1134 -20.48 38.37 2.98
N ILE A 1135 -20.28 37.05 3.13
CA ILE A 1135 -21.33 36.12 3.57
C ILE A 1135 -21.52 36.22 5.09
N ARG A 1136 -20.45 36.47 5.85
CA ARG A 1136 -20.52 36.72 7.30
C ARG A 1136 -21.39 37.95 7.59
N GLN A 1137 -21.19 39.05 6.86
CA GLN A 1137 -22.01 40.27 6.97
C GLN A 1137 -23.46 40.03 6.51
N GLN A 1138 -23.70 39.35 5.39
CA GLN A 1138 -25.06 38.96 4.93
C GLN A 1138 -25.83 38.00 5.86
N LEU A 1139 -25.18 37.47 6.89
CA LEU A 1139 -25.80 36.65 7.94
C LEU A 1139 -25.93 37.39 9.29
N LEU A 1140 -25.36 38.59 9.38
CA LEU A 1140 -25.50 39.52 10.49
C LEU A 1140 -26.55 40.61 10.18
N GLU A 1141 -26.74 40.93 8.90
CA GLU A 1141 -27.85 41.73 8.34
C GLU A 1141 -29.19 40.97 8.27
#